data_AF-A0AAV7EDE0-F1
#
_entry.id   AF-A0AAV7EDE0-F1
#
_cell.length_a   1.000
_cell.length_b   1.000
_cell.length_c   1.000
_cell.angle_alpha   90.00
_cell.angle_beta   90.00
_cell.angle_gamma   90.00
#
_symmetry.space_group_name_H-M   'P 1'
#
loop_
_entity.id
_entity.type
_entity.pdbx_description
1 polymer ?
#
loop_
_entity_poly.entity_id
_entity_poly.type
_entity_poly.pdbx_seq_one_letter_code
_entity_poly.pdbx_strand_id
1 'polypeptide(L)'
;MEDTQSVATLIDSTTSKIQQLQQAFAELECHRAISLNLKWKELEEHFHGLERSLKKRFNELESQEKEYKTKALEAREMLEKQEALVYAKEQASLERLQEKRDAALSAIGQAFEKYKSASGEPNAGVLSDGHADAIIEEHAEVKASEEVNLEVKFEEENKPPADENMEEKPQTPLTKLCVDMDANGLHKFISDNRKNLAAIREEVPFALKSASDPARLVLESLEDFYTEIPTLDGKRDPNLLGLRRTCIMLMECLGPVLANAESDSLAVSFEIREKAKEIAEAWKPKLDELDIDGSAGNSLEVHAFLQLLATFGIASEFDKDDICKLIPSVARRRQTADLCRTLELQDKMPGVIDILINSGRQIEAVNMAYAFELTEQFAPVPLLKSYLKDARKTSQIKAGNASPSAAQNEANERELAALKAVMKCIEEHKLEDQYPVEPLQKRVLQLEKAKADKKRAAEAAKPQPKRPRANGVNHSPRPTNIPDKSFYRAPDRYPYMYDRPYLVLQVHLAPWVIADRPRFPFRGLLIDTARHYLPLPFIKKVIDAMAYTKLNVLHWHIVDSQSFPLEIPTYSKLWDGAYSHSERYTMDDAAEIVIYVERRGINVLAGLDVPGHARSWGYGYPSLWPSSDCQQPLDVSNEFTFQVISGILSDFRKVFKFKFVHLGGDEVNTSCWRITPHIRQWLKQQKMNESEAYQYFVLRAQKIAESHGYEVVNWEETFNEFGYKLSPQTVVHSWLGGGVAERVVAAGLKCIVSNQDKWYLDHLDTPWQDFYMNEPLTNITEPKQKKLVIGGEVCMWGETVDASDLEQTIWPRAAAAAERLWTTEKKLAKDPREVTERLAHFRCLQNERGIAAAPLGRPGQTAPHGPGSCFTVMGRNEVRGNMRTRPAPETAFSHMRGEEYTYGLGNTGYGIVTKTGVQL
;
A
#
# COMPACT_ATOMS: atom_id res chain seq x y z
N MET A 1 -1.84 38.66 2.56
CA MET A 1 -1.26 39.99 2.85
C MET A 1 -2.17 40.85 3.72
N GLU A 2 -3.37 40.41 4.13
CA GLU A 2 -4.29 41.23 4.94
C GLU A 2 -4.01 41.19 6.46
N ASP A 3 -3.20 40.25 6.96
CA ASP A 3 -3.13 39.95 8.41
C ASP A 3 -1.91 40.52 9.16
N THR A 4 -0.85 40.96 8.46
CA THR A 4 0.34 41.54 9.13
C THR A 4 0.04 42.90 9.77
N GLN A 5 -0.85 43.66 9.14
CA GLN A 5 -1.28 44.97 9.63
C GLN A 5 -2.14 44.82 10.91
N SER A 6 -2.99 43.79 10.97
CA SER A 6 -3.81 43.43 12.14
C SER A 6 -2.94 43.15 13.39
N VAL A 7 -1.88 42.36 13.23
CA VAL A 7 -0.97 42.00 14.34
C VAL A 7 -0.16 43.19 14.85
N ALA A 8 0.30 44.08 13.96
CA ALA A 8 0.98 45.32 14.36
C ALA A 8 0.06 46.21 15.22
N THR A 9 -1.20 46.38 14.80
CA THR A 9 -2.21 47.12 15.59
C THR A 9 -2.48 46.49 16.96
N LEU A 10 -2.51 45.15 17.04
CA LEU A 10 -2.69 44.44 18.31
C LEU A 10 -1.51 44.61 19.25
N ILE A 11 -0.29 44.60 18.74
CA ILE A 11 0.93 44.85 19.52
C ILE A 11 0.93 46.28 20.07
N ASP A 12 0.46 47.27 19.31
CA ASP A 12 0.36 48.66 19.78
C ASP A 12 -0.80 48.89 20.78
N SER A 13 -1.83 48.03 20.76
CA SER A 13 -2.91 48.04 21.76
C SER A 13 -2.46 47.62 23.17
N THR A 14 -1.28 47.01 23.31
CA THR A 14 -0.75 46.48 24.57
C THR A 14 -0.62 47.55 25.65
N THR A 15 -0.24 48.78 25.26
CA THR A 15 -0.13 49.92 26.19
C THR A 15 -1.46 50.28 26.85
N SER A 16 -2.56 50.23 26.09
CA SER A 16 -3.91 50.48 26.59
C SER A 16 -4.36 49.39 27.57
N LYS A 17 -4.02 48.13 27.30
CA LYS A 17 -4.32 47.00 28.20
C LYS A 17 -3.52 47.07 29.51
N ILE A 18 -2.26 47.51 29.47
CA ILE A 18 -1.45 47.74 30.68
C ILE A 18 -2.11 48.83 31.55
N GLN A 19 -2.63 49.91 30.96
CA GLN A 19 -3.34 50.96 31.68
C GLN A 19 -4.65 50.46 32.32
N GLN A 20 -5.43 49.64 31.62
CA GLN A 20 -6.64 49.03 32.19
C GLN A 20 -6.31 48.09 33.37
N LEU A 21 -5.20 47.34 33.25
CA LEU A 21 -4.72 46.46 34.31
C LEU A 21 -4.23 47.25 35.53
N GLN A 22 -3.63 48.43 35.32
CA GLN A 22 -3.23 49.36 36.39
C GLN A 22 -4.43 49.85 37.19
N GLN A 23 -5.52 50.19 36.49
CA GLN A 23 -6.75 50.66 37.11
C GLN A 23 -7.40 49.55 37.96
N ALA A 24 -7.46 48.32 37.43
CA ALA A 24 -7.96 47.16 38.18
C ALA A 24 -7.07 46.82 39.40
N PHE A 25 -5.74 46.97 39.28
CA PHE A 25 -4.80 46.76 40.39
C PHE A 25 -5.01 47.79 41.51
N ALA A 26 -5.22 49.07 41.15
CA ALA A 26 -5.52 50.13 42.12
C ALA A 26 -6.88 49.92 42.83
N GLU A 27 -7.90 49.45 42.11
CA GLU A 27 -9.19 49.07 42.68
C GLU A 27 -9.08 47.89 43.66
N LEU A 28 -8.22 46.92 43.37
CA LEU A 28 -7.96 45.77 44.25
C LEU A 28 -7.19 46.16 45.53
N GLU A 29 -6.22 47.08 45.45
CA GLU A 29 -5.52 47.59 46.64
C GLU A 29 -6.44 48.41 47.56
N CYS A 30 -7.42 49.13 46.99
CA CYS A 30 -8.42 49.91 47.73
C CYS A 30 -9.30 49.02 48.65
N HIS A 31 -9.57 47.77 48.26
CA HIS A 31 -10.47 46.85 48.98
C HIS A 31 -9.88 46.20 50.25
N ARG A 32 -8.71 46.66 50.76
CA ARG A 32 -8.10 46.34 52.08
C ARG A 32 -8.50 44.99 52.69
N ALA A 33 -8.05 43.89 52.08
CA ALA A 33 -8.03 42.58 52.76
C ALA A 33 -6.74 41.77 52.51
N ILE A 34 -5.90 42.16 51.55
CA ILE A 34 -4.67 41.42 51.22
C ILE A 34 -3.55 42.43 50.90
N SER A 35 -2.46 42.40 51.67
CA SER A 35 -1.21 43.05 51.27
C SER A 35 -0.60 42.23 50.14
N LEU A 36 -0.65 42.73 48.90
CA LEU A 36 0.02 42.10 47.78
C LEU A 36 1.53 42.24 47.97
N ASN A 37 2.28 41.14 47.89
CA ASN A 37 3.74 41.14 48.01
C ASN A 37 4.45 41.62 46.72
N LEU A 38 3.70 41.94 45.65
CA LEU A 38 4.24 42.43 44.38
C LEU A 38 3.97 43.94 44.23
N LYS A 39 5.00 44.68 43.82
CA LYS A 39 4.87 46.10 43.47
C LYS A 39 4.46 46.21 42.01
N TRP A 40 3.45 47.04 41.71
CA TRP A 40 3.01 47.33 40.33
C TRP A 40 4.16 47.62 39.36
N LYS A 41 5.18 48.33 39.83
CA LYS A 41 6.39 48.67 39.06
C LYS A 41 7.12 47.45 38.49
N GLU A 42 7.15 46.33 39.21
CA GLU A 42 7.79 45.09 38.75
C GLU A 42 6.95 44.39 37.66
N LEU A 43 5.62 44.48 37.77
CA LEU A 43 4.68 43.94 36.80
C LEU A 43 4.72 44.76 35.49
N GLU A 44 4.77 46.08 35.61
CA GLU A 44 4.86 47.03 34.50
C GLU A 44 6.16 46.85 33.71
N GLU A 45 7.31 46.72 34.39
CA GLU A 45 8.60 46.43 33.76
C GLU A 45 8.59 45.08 33.01
N HIS A 46 7.92 44.07 33.56
CA HIS A 46 7.78 42.75 32.92
C HIS A 46 6.92 42.82 31.64
N PHE A 47 5.77 43.50 31.67
CA PHE A 47 4.91 43.62 30.48
C PHE A 47 5.55 44.48 29.38
N HIS A 48 6.23 45.57 29.72
CA HIS A 48 7.03 46.33 28.74
C HIS A 48 8.25 45.56 28.23
N GLY A 49 8.80 44.62 29.02
CA GLY A 49 9.81 43.67 28.56
C GLY A 49 9.26 42.72 27.49
N LEU A 50 8.08 42.15 27.74
CA LEU A 50 7.36 41.27 26.80
C LEU A 50 7.01 42.02 25.50
N GLU A 51 6.45 43.23 25.59
CA GLU A 51 6.11 44.04 24.42
C GLU A 51 7.33 44.30 23.53
N ARG A 52 8.47 44.68 24.14
CA ARG A 52 9.74 44.89 23.40
C ARG A 52 10.25 43.60 22.76
N SER A 53 10.12 42.47 23.44
CA SER A 53 10.53 41.16 22.90
C SER A 53 9.66 40.74 21.71
N LEU A 54 8.34 40.93 21.81
CA LEU A 54 7.37 40.67 20.74
C LEU A 54 7.61 41.56 19.52
N LYS A 55 7.80 42.87 19.72
CA LYS A 55 8.16 43.81 18.63
C LYS A 55 9.44 43.40 17.92
N LYS A 56 10.47 43.00 18.67
CA LYS A 56 11.74 42.53 18.10
C LYS A 56 11.54 41.28 17.23
N ARG A 57 10.82 40.28 17.74
CA ARG A 57 10.56 39.02 17.01
C ARG A 57 9.69 39.24 15.77
N PHE A 58 8.71 40.14 15.84
CA PHE A 58 7.86 40.48 14.70
C PHE A 58 8.68 41.09 13.56
N ASN A 59 9.54 42.07 13.86
CA ASN A 59 10.41 42.69 12.85
C ASN A 59 11.41 41.69 12.23
N GLU A 60 11.90 40.74 13.04
CA GLU A 60 12.80 39.67 12.57
C GLU A 60 12.08 38.71 11.61
N LEU A 61 10.84 38.33 11.93
CA LEU A 61 9.99 37.51 11.06
C LEU A 61 9.62 38.23 9.76
N GLU A 62 9.30 39.52 9.81
CA GLU A 62 9.00 40.31 8.62
C GLU A 62 10.22 40.41 7.69
N SER A 63 11.42 40.56 8.26
CA SER A 63 12.67 40.54 7.49
C SER A 63 12.92 39.16 6.85
N GLN A 64 12.68 38.07 7.58
CA GLN A 64 12.83 36.71 7.06
C GLN A 64 11.81 36.40 5.95
N GLU A 65 10.54 36.78 6.13
CA GLU A 65 9.50 36.60 5.11
C GLU A 65 9.89 37.31 3.81
N LYS A 66 10.44 38.53 3.90
CA LYS A 66 10.91 39.28 2.75
C LYS A 66 12.06 38.56 2.04
N GLU A 67 13.03 38.04 2.79
CA GLU A 67 14.15 37.25 2.25
C GLU A 67 13.66 35.97 1.55
N TYR A 68 12.71 35.26 2.15
CA TYR A 68 12.11 34.06 1.56
C TYR A 68 11.37 34.37 0.26
N LYS A 69 10.60 35.46 0.20
CA LYS A 69 9.91 35.90 -1.02
C LYS A 69 10.90 36.20 -2.15
N THR A 70 12.03 36.85 -1.84
CA THR A 70 13.08 37.11 -2.83
C THR A 70 13.70 35.81 -3.33
N LYS A 71 14.10 34.89 -2.44
CA LYS A 71 14.67 33.59 -2.82
C LYS A 71 13.71 32.73 -3.65
N ALA A 72 12.42 32.75 -3.32
CA ALA A 72 11.39 32.04 -4.07
C ALA A 72 11.23 32.60 -5.50
N LEU A 73 11.31 33.93 -5.66
CA LEU A 73 11.28 34.58 -6.97
C LEU A 73 12.50 34.17 -7.81
N GLU A 74 13.69 34.24 -7.24
CA GLU A 74 14.94 33.85 -7.92
C GLU A 74 14.95 32.37 -8.33
N ALA A 75 14.42 31.48 -7.48
CA ALA A 75 14.28 30.06 -7.79
C ALA A 75 13.30 29.81 -8.95
N ARG A 76 12.18 30.55 -8.98
CA ARG A 76 11.20 30.47 -10.07
C ARG A 76 11.78 30.93 -11.40
N GLU A 77 12.52 32.04 -11.42
CA GLU A 77 13.22 32.50 -12.63
C GLU A 77 14.28 31.50 -13.12
N MET A 78 14.98 30.83 -12.21
CA MET A 78 15.95 29.79 -12.59
C MET A 78 15.26 28.56 -13.20
N LEU A 79 14.12 28.14 -12.65
CA LEU A 79 13.32 27.03 -13.19
C LEU A 79 12.79 27.33 -14.59
N GLU A 80 12.22 28.52 -14.81
CA GLU A 80 11.73 28.94 -16.13
C GLU A 80 12.87 28.94 -17.18
N LYS A 81 14.09 29.35 -16.80
CA LYS A 81 15.27 29.27 -17.69
C LYS A 81 15.68 27.82 -17.97
N GLN A 82 15.60 26.93 -16.99
CA GLN A 82 15.92 25.52 -17.19
C GLN A 82 14.89 24.80 -18.05
N GLU A 83 13.60 25.05 -17.85
CA GLU A 83 12.51 24.51 -18.67
C GLU A 83 12.67 24.93 -20.14
N ALA A 84 12.97 26.21 -20.40
CA ALA A 84 13.23 26.69 -21.76
C ALA A 84 14.43 25.99 -22.42
N LEU A 85 15.49 25.71 -21.66
CA LEU A 85 16.66 24.98 -22.14
C LEU A 85 16.37 23.51 -22.43
N VAL A 86 15.55 22.85 -21.59
CA VAL A 86 15.13 21.46 -21.81
C VAL A 86 14.25 21.38 -23.05
N TYR A 87 13.26 22.26 -23.17
CA TYR A 87 12.38 22.33 -24.33
C TYR A 87 13.16 22.54 -25.64
N ALA A 88 14.16 23.43 -25.64
CA ALA A 88 15.02 23.63 -26.81
C ALA A 88 15.85 22.37 -27.17
N LYS A 89 16.34 21.62 -26.18
CA LYS A 89 17.08 20.36 -26.41
C LYS A 89 16.17 19.24 -26.93
N GLU A 90 14.94 19.14 -26.41
CA GLU A 90 13.94 18.19 -26.86
C GLU A 90 13.55 18.47 -28.32
N GLN A 91 13.29 19.73 -28.67
CA GLN A 91 12.98 20.13 -30.03
C GLN A 91 14.14 19.78 -31.00
N ALA A 92 15.38 20.10 -30.63
CA ALA A 92 16.56 19.75 -31.44
C ALA A 92 16.77 18.23 -31.58
N SER A 93 16.37 17.43 -30.58
CA SER A 93 16.43 15.97 -30.65
C SER A 93 15.33 15.40 -31.54
N LEU A 94 14.13 16.00 -31.50
CA LEU A 94 13.01 15.65 -32.36
C LEU A 94 13.35 15.90 -33.83
N GLU A 95 13.93 17.05 -34.15
CA GLU A 95 14.41 17.40 -35.50
C GLU A 95 15.44 16.38 -36.01
N ARG A 96 16.44 16.02 -35.19
CA ARG A 96 17.42 14.98 -35.56
C ARG A 96 16.80 13.60 -35.79
N LEU A 97 15.73 13.26 -35.06
CA LEU A 97 15.00 12.00 -35.26
C LEU A 97 14.19 12.03 -36.56
N GLN A 98 13.58 13.18 -36.89
CA GLN A 98 12.89 13.39 -38.16
C GLN A 98 13.86 13.29 -39.33
N GLU A 99 15.03 13.93 -39.26
CA GLU A 99 16.08 13.82 -40.29
C GLU A 99 16.52 12.37 -40.51
N LYS A 100 16.70 11.59 -39.43
CA LYS A 100 17.04 10.16 -39.53
C LYS A 100 15.92 9.33 -40.14
N ARG A 101 14.66 9.63 -39.80
CA ARG A 101 13.49 8.98 -40.40
C ARG A 101 13.43 9.25 -41.90
N ASP A 102 13.61 10.50 -42.31
CA ASP A 102 13.54 10.90 -43.71
C ASP A 102 14.71 10.32 -44.52
N ALA A 103 15.91 10.27 -43.94
CA ALA A 103 17.05 9.59 -44.53
C ALA A 103 16.80 8.08 -44.71
N ALA A 104 16.17 7.42 -43.73
CA ALA A 104 15.81 6.01 -43.82
C ALA A 104 14.74 5.75 -44.89
N LEU A 105 13.71 6.60 -44.98
CA LEU A 105 12.67 6.54 -46.00
C LEU A 105 13.25 6.76 -47.40
N SER A 106 14.18 7.70 -47.55
CA SER A 106 14.91 7.92 -48.82
C SER A 106 15.76 6.71 -49.22
N ALA A 107 16.47 6.10 -48.27
CA ALA A 107 17.25 4.88 -48.52
C ALA A 107 16.37 3.70 -48.94
N ILE A 108 15.19 3.54 -48.32
CA ILE A 108 14.19 2.54 -48.70
C ILE A 108 13.68 2.82 -50.12
N GLY A 109 13.33 4.07 -50.44
CA GLY A 109 12.90 4.46 -51.79
C GLY A 109 13.95 4.16 -52.86
N GLN A 110 15.22 4.47 -52.59
CA GLN A 110 16.34 4.16 -53.49
C GLN A 110 16.55 2.65 -53.66
N ALA A 111 16.31 1.85 -52.61
CA ALA A 111 16.37 0.40 -52.70
C ALA A 111 15.21 -0.18 -53.53
N PHE A 112 14.01 0.40 -53.43
CA PHE A 112 12.86 0.03 -54.25
C PHE A 112 13.07 0.35 -55.72
N GLU A 113 13.62 1.51 -56.06
CA GLU A 113 13.95 1.86 -57.45
C GLU A 113 15.07 0.97 -58.03
N LYS A 114 16.08 0.60 -57.22
CA LYS A 114 17.08 -0.41 -57.61
C LYS A 114 16.48 -1.79 -57.83
N TYR A 115 15.47 -2.18 -57.04
CA TYR A 115 14.76 -3.44 -57.23
C TYR A 115 13.93 -3.43 -58.52
N LYS A 116 13.23 -2.32 -58.79
CA LYS A 116 12.38 -2.13 -59.98
C LYS A 116 13.19 -2.10 -61.29
N SER A 117 14.39 -1.53 -61.24
CA SER A 117 15.34 -1.51 -62.36
C SER A 117 16.08 -2.84 -62.58
N ALA A 118 16.07 -3.76 -61.60
CA ALA A 118 16.65 -5.11 -61.71
C ALA A 118 15.65 -6.17 -62.21
N SER A 119 14.35 -5.93 -62.10
CA SER A 119 13.28 -6.80 -62.63
C SER A 119 12.81 -6.32 -64.00
N GLY A 120 13.59 -6.59 -65.06
CA GLY A 120 13.19 -6.27 -66.43
C GLY A 120 12.26 -7.34 -67.04
N GLU A 121 11.11 -6.92 -67.58
CA GLU A 121 10.51 -7.39 -68.85
C GLU A 121 9.21 -6.58 -69.23
N PRO A 122 8.72 -6.54 -70.50
CA PRO A 122 8.85 -5.35 -71.36
C PRO A 122 7.55 -4.67 -71.91
N ASN A 123 7.75 -3.42 -72.36
CA ASN A 123 7.03 -2.48 -73.25
C ASN A 123 5.67 -2.81 -73.92
N ALA A 124 4.79 -1.78 -74.02
CA ALA A 124 4.29 -1.24 -75.31
C ALA A 124 3.56 0.13 -75.22
N GLY A 125 4.10 1.13 -75.95
CA GLY A 125 3.33 2.12 -76.75
C GLY A 125 3.05 3.51 -76.16
N VAL A 126 3.26 4.68 -76.79
CA VAL A 126 3.96 5.14 -78.00
C VAL A 126 3.74 6.69 -78.10
N LEU A 127 4.78 7.43 -78.51
CA LEU A 127 4.84 8.79 -79.15
C LEU A 127 4.64 10.05 -78.26
N SER A 128 5.71 10.82 -77.96
CA SER A 128 6.44 11.86 -78.76
C SER A 128 5.69 13.21 -78.77
N ASP A 129 6.27 14.40 -78.60
CA ASP A 129 7.62 14.88 -78.90
C ASP A 129 7.81 16.30 -78.30
N GLY A 130 9.07 16.71 -78.09
CA GLY A 130 9.53 18.07 -78.40
C GLY A 130 9.36 19.29 -77.45
N HIS A 131 10.42 19.57 -76.68
CA HIS A 131 11.14 20.87 -76.55
C HIS A 131 10.63 22.08 -75.71
N ALA A 132 11.43 22.34 -74.67
CA ALA A 132 12.16 23.58 -74.33
C ALA A 132 11.48 24.80 -73.65
N ASP A 133 11.87 25.01 -72.39
CA ASP A 133 12.31 26.23 -71.68
C ASP A 133 11.59 27.57 -71.88
N ALA A 134 10.99 28.11 -70.79
CA ALA A 134 11.63 29.14 -69.94
C ALA A 134 10.63 29.88 -69.00
N ILE A 135 10.89 29.79 -67.69
CA ILE A 135 11.05 30.92 -66.73
C ILE A 135 9.82 31.59 -66.07
N ILE A 136 9.76 31.36 -64.73
CA ILE A 136 9.45 32.25 -63.57
C ILE A 136 7.98 32.37 -63.08
N GLU A 137 7.75 31.74 -61.91
CA GLU A 137 7.37 32.31 -60.58
C GLU A 137 6.28 33.40 -60.51
N GLU A 138 5.43 33.50 -59.49
CA GLU A 138 5.12 32.70 -58.30
C GLU A 138 3.84 33.33 -57.69
N HIS A 139 3.19 32.56 -56.83
CA HIS A 139 2.23 32.94 -55.79
C HIS A 139 0.80 33.34 -56.18
N ALA A 140 -0.15 32.56 -55.68
CA ALA A 140 -1.54 32.96 -55.51
C ALA A 140 -2.06 32.58 -54.13
N GLU A 141 -2.80 33.53 -53.59
CA GLU A 141 -3.53 33.59 -52.33
C GLU A 141 -5.03 33.25 -52.57
N VAL A 142 -5.69 32.82 -51.50
CA VAL A 142 -7.08 33.16 -51.11
C VAL A 142 -8.30 32.40 -51.71
N LYS A 143 -9.11 31.97 -50.73
CA LYS A 143 -10.52 31.54 -50.69
C LYS A 143 -11.51 32.35 -51.57
N ALA A 144 -12.59 31.70 -52.03
CA ALA A 144 -13.97 31.88 -51.53
C ALA A 144 -15.08 31.62 -52.58
N SER A 145 -16.15 30.97 -52.10
CA SER A 145 -17.59 31.20 -52.33
C SER A 145 -18.28 31.03 -53.71
N GLU A 146 -19.25 30.09 -53.69
CA GLU A 146 -20.69 30.22 -54.04
C GLU A 146 -21.20 30.25 -55.50
N GLU A 147 -22.02 29.21 -55.78
CA GLU A 147 -23.32 29.14 -56.49
C GLU A 147 -23.56 29.81 -57.85
N VAL A 148 -24.07 29.04 -58.84
CA VAL A 148 -25.48 29.08 -59.31
C VAL A 148 -25.78 27.95 -60.32
N ASN A 149 -26.98 27.38 -60.18
CA ASN A 149 -27.75 26.38 -60.94
C ASN A 149 -27.84 26.48 -62.48
N LEU A 150 -28.13 25.34 -63.13
CA LEU A 150 -29.38 25.13 -63.91
C LEU A 150 -29.67 23.63 -64.18
N GLU A 151 -30.96 23.32 -64.07
CA GLU A 151 -31.67 22.03 -63.90
C GLU A 151 -31.74 21.13 -65.15
N VAL A 152 -31.96 19.81 -64.98
CA VAL A 152 -33.12 19.05 -65.50
C VAL A 152 -33.32 17.77 -64.63
N LYS A 153 -34.59 17.46 -64.32
CA LYS A 153 -35.13 16.51 -63.33
C LYS A 153 -35.08 15.01 -63.67
N PHE A 154 -34.82 14.22 -62.59
CA PHE A 154 -35.39 12.95 -62.07
C PHE A 154 -35.48 11.69 -62.96
N GLU A 155 -35.28 10.44 -62.47
CA GLU A 155 -35.46 9.84 -61.13
C GLU A 155 -34.52 8.59 -61.02
N GLU A 156 -33.70 8.43 -59.97
CA GLU A 156 -33.87 7.58 -58.75
C GLU A 156 -33.79 6.05 -59.01
N GLU A 157 -33.05 5.18 -58.30
CA GLU A 157 -32.59 5.09 -56.91
C GLU A 157 -31.27 4.25 -56.89
N ASN A 158 -30.20 4.73 -56.23
CA ASN A 158 -29.20 3.90 -55.53
C ASN A 158 -28.05 4.77 -54.98
N LYS A 159 -27.75 4.57 -53.69
CA LYS A 159 -26.43 4.54 -53.00
C LYS A 159 -25.26 5.28 -53.67
N PRO A 160 -24.51 6.13 -52.95
CA PRO A 160 -23.11 5.77 -52.65
C PRO A 160 -22.60 6.44 -51.32
N PRO A 161 -21.29 6.56 -51.06
CA PRO A 161 -20.39 5.50 -50.61
C PRO A 161 -19.58 5.93 -49.35
N ALA A 162 -18.75 4.99 -48.86
CA ALA A 162 -17.63 5.21 -47.96
C ALA A 162 -16.72 6.37 -48.45
N ASP A 163 -15.95 7.08 -47.62
CA ASP A 163 -15.02 6.60 -46.60
C ASP A 163 -14.45 7.84 -45.87
N GLU A 164 -14.12 7.75 -44.58
CA GLU A 164 -13.00 8.48 -43.96
C GLU A 164 -12.79 7.95 -42.52
N ASN A 165 -11.73 7.14 -42.37
CA ASN A 165 -11.33 6.47 -41.13
C ASN A 165 -10.95 7.46 -40.03
N MET A 166 -11.71 7.48 -38.92
CA MET A 166 -11.29 8.02 -37.63
C MET A 166 -10.63 6.92 -36.78
N GLU A 167 -9.49 7.24 -36.16
CA GLU A 167 -8.76 6.41 -35.20
C GLU A 167 -9.64 5.96 -34.02
N GLU A 168 -9.87 4.65 -33.88
CA GLU A 168 -10.55 4.08 -32.70
C GLU A 168 -9.60 3.99 -31.49
N LYS A 169 -9.95 4.68 -30.40
CA LYS A 169 -9.32 4.49 -29.07
C LYS A 169 -9.64 3.10 -28.50
N PRO A 170 -8.72 2.46 -27.74
CA PRO A 170 -9.00 1.18 -27.09
C PRO A 170 -10.14 1.34 -26.06
N GLN A 171 -11.27 0.69 -26.30
CA GLN A 171 -12.43 0.71 -25.40
C GLN A 171 -12.22 -0.22 -24.19
N THR A 172 -12.38 0.31 -22.98
CA THR A 172 -12.30 -0.51 -21.76
C THR A 172 -13.59 -1.31 -21.54
N PRO A 173 -13.58 -2.39 -20.73
CA PRO A 173 -14.79 -3.15 -20.41
C PRO A 173 -15.90 -2.28 -19.78
N LEU A 174 -15.54 -1.29 -18.96
CA LEU A 174 -16.51 -0.35 -18.39
C LEU A 174 -17.11 0.58 -19.44
N THR A 175 -16.29 1.10 -20.37
CA THR A 175 -16.77 1.89 -21.51
C THR A 175 -17.77 1.08 -22.33
N LYS A 176 -17.49 -0.20 -22.59
CA LYS A 176 -18.41 -1.07 -23.33
C LYS A 176 -19.75 -1.25 -22.59
N LEU A 177 -19.72 -1.54 -21.29
CA LEU A 177 -20.94 -1.69 -20.49
C LEU A 177 -21.79 -0.40 -20.47
N CYS A 178 -21.14 0.77 -20.48
CA CYS A 178 -21.82 2.06 -20.55
C CYS A 178 -22.42 2.31 -21.94
N VAL A 179 -21.69 2.00 -23.02
CA VAL A 179 -22.19 2.07 -24.41
C VAL A 179 -23.39 1.15 -24.61
N ASP A 180 -23.33 -0.06 -24.07
CA ASP A 180 -24.39 -1.07 -24.15
C ASP A 180 -25.59 -0.77 -23.21
N MET A 181 -25.51 0.28 -22.39
CA MET A 181 -26.51 0.64 -21.37
C MET A 181 -26.82 -0.52 -20.39
N ASP A 182 -25.82 -1.34 -20.04
CA ASP A 182 -25.99 -2.55 -19.21
C ASP A 182 -25.75 -2.28 -17.71
N ALA A 183 -26.80 -1.83 -17.01
CA ALA A 183 -26.74 -1.56 -15.56
C ALA A 183 -26.39 -2.81 -14.72
N ASN A 184 -26.89 -3.98 -15.11
CA ASN A 184 -26.67 -5.25 -14.40
C ASN A 184 -25.23 -5.74 -14.60
N GLY A 185 -24.71 -5.62 -15.81
CA GLY A 185 -23.31 -5.86 -16.13
C GLY A 185 -22.39 -4.91 -15.37
N LEU A 186 -22.77 -3.64 -15.21
CA LEU A 186 -22.03 -2.65 -14.43
C LEU A 186 -21.95 -3.06 -12.94
N HIS A 187 -23.07 -3.46 -12.35
CA HIS A 187 -23.12 -3.98 -10.98
C HIS A 187 -22.24 -5.22 -10.80
N LYS A 188 -22.36 -6.18 -11.73
CA LYS A 188 -21.57 -7.41 -11.70
C LYS A 188 -20.08 -7.11 -11.84
N PHE A 189 -19.70 -6.25 -12.78
CA PHE A 189 -18.31 -5.85 -12.99
C PHE A 189 -17.72 -5.20 -11.74
N ILE A 190 -18.43 -4.25 -11.12
CA ILE A 190 -17.98 -3.58 -9.90
C ILE A 190 -17.91 -4.57 -8.72
N SER A 191 -18.87 -5.48 -8.63
CA SER A 191 -18.89 -6.52 -7.59
C SER A 191 -17.75 -7.55 -7.75
N ASP A 192 -17.44 -7.96 -8.99
CA ASP A 192 -16.37 -8.91 -9.28
C ASP A 192 -14.98 -8.28 -9.07
N ASN A 193 -14.89 -6.95 -9.19
CA ASN A 193 -13.66 -6.19 -9.02
C ASN A 193 -13.60 -5.37 -7.71
N ARG A 194 -14.28 -5.80 -6.63
CA ARG A 194 -14.30 -5.13 -5.30
C ARG A 194 -12.92 -4.77 -4.70
N LYS A 195 -11.84 -5.43 -5.12
CA LYS A 195 -10.47 -5.14 -4.65
C LYS A 195 -9.83 -3.93 -5.34
N ASN A 196 -10.37 -3.51 -6.49
CA ASN A 196 -9.86 -2.42 -7.33
C ASN A 196 -10.83 -1.23 -7.36
N LEU A 197 -11.69 -1.06 -6.34
CA LEU A 197 -12.73 -0.02 -6.32
C LEU A 197 -12.20 1.41 -6.49
N ALA A 198 -10.97 1.70 -6.04
CA ALA A 198 -10.37 3.03 -6.22
C ALA A 198 -10.12 3.35 -7.70
N ALA A 199 -9.48 2.43 -8.44
CA ALA A 199 -9.26 2.59 -9.88
C ALA A 199 -10.56 2.61 -10.68
N ILE A 200 -11.53 1.75 -10.31
CA ILE A 200 -12.86 1.73 -10.94
C ILE A 200 -13.57 3.07 -10.73
N ARG A 201 -13.49 3.65 -9.52
CA ARG A 201 -14.12 4.94 -9.22
C ARG A 201 -13.53 6.09 -10.03
N GLU A 202 -12.25 6.01 -10.39
CA GLU A 202 -11.60 7.00 -11.27
C GLU A 202 -12.00 6.80 -12.74
N GLU A 203 -12.21 5.55 -13.19
CA GLU A 203 -12.57 5.23 -14.57
C GLU A 203 -14.06 5.47 -14.88
N VAL A 204 -14.95 5.18 -13.92
CA VAL A 204 -16.42 5.24 -14.10
C VAL A 204 -16.91 6.59 -14.66
N PRO A 205 -16.46 7.78 -14.18
CA PRO A 205 -16.86 9.05 -14.79
C PRO A 205 -16.51 9.17 -16.27
N PHE A 206 -15.38 8.60 -16.72
CA PHE A 206 -14.99 8.60 -18.13
C PHE A 206 -15.82 7.59 -18.94
N ALA A 207 -16.08 6.41 -18.39
CA ALA A 207 -16.91 5.39 -19.03
C ALA A 207 -18.37 5.84 -19.17
N LEU A 208 -18.93 6.50 -18.15
CA LEU A 208 -20.30 7.03 -18.17
C LEU A 208 -20.51 8.05 -19.29
N LYS A 209 -19.49 8.84 -19.67
CA LYS A 209 -19.58 9.78 -20.80
C LYS A 209 -19.80 9.09 -22.16
N SER A 210 -19.52 7.79 -22.25
CA SER A 210 -19.75 7.00 -23.47
C SER A 210 -21.14 6.36 -23.51
N ALA A 211 -21.92 6.43 -22.43
CA ALA A 211 -23.32 5.98 -22.44
C ALA A 211 -24.19 6.92 -23.29
N SER A 212 -25.18 6.34 -23.97
CA SER A 212 -26.15 7.14 -24.73
C SER A 212 -27.03 8.02 -23.83
N ASP A 213 -27.34 7.54 -22.63
CA ASP A 213 -28.01 8.31 -21.57
C ASP A 213 -27.42 7.93 -20.19
N PRO A 214 -26.37 8.64 -19.73
CA PRO A 214 -25.68 8.30 -18.48
C PRO A 214 -26.58 8.41 -17.26
N ALA A 215 -27.53 9.35 -17.26
CA ALA A 215 -28.43 9.58 -16.14
C ALA A 215 -29.46 8.44 -16.02
N ARG A 216 -30.02 7.99 -17.15
CA ARG A 216 -30.91 6.83 -17.19
C ARG A 216 -30.21 5.55 -16.78
N LEU A 217 -28.98 5.30 -17.26
CA LEU A 217 -28.21 4.11 -16.91
C LEU A 217 -28.00 3.99 -15.38
N VAL A 218 -27.68 5.11 -14.74
CA VAL A 218 -27.49 5.15 -13.28
C VAL A 218 -28.82 4.96 -12.54
N LEU A 219 -29.94 5.49 -13.04
CA LEU A 219 -31.26 5.21 -12.44
C LEU A 219 -31.66 3.74 -12.56
N GLU A 220 -31.46 3.12 -13.72
CA GLU A 220 -31.75 1.69 -13.93
C GLU A 220 -30.91 0.81 -12.98
N SER A 221 -29.72 1.27 -12.59
CA SER A 221 -28.90 0.60 -11.58
C SER A 221 -29.50 0.59 -10.16
N LEU A 222 -30.59 1.32 -9.89
CA LEU A 222 -31.22 1.41 -8.56
C LEU A 222 -32.36 0.40 -8.33
N GLU A 223 -32.79 -0.34 -9.36
CA GLU A 223 -34.00 -1.17 -9.35
C GLU A 223 -34.03 -2.18 -8.16
N ASP A 224 -32.90 -2.80 -7.85
CA ASP A 224 -32.79 -3.84 -6.80
C ASP A 224 -32.36 -3.33 -5.42
N PHE A 225 -32.30 -2.01 -5.19
CA PHE A 225 -31.71 -1.44 -3.97
C PHE A 225 -32.39 -1.89 -2.65
N TYR A 226 -33.70 -2.18 -2.71
CA TYR A 226 -34.52 -2.64 -1.58
C TYR A 226 -35.08 -4.06 -1.73
N THR A 227 -34.64 -4.85 -2.72
CA THR A 227 -35.14 -6.22 -2.92
C THR A 227 -34.58 -7.15 -1.83
N GLU A 228 -35.41 -7.55 -0.85
CA GLU A 228 -35.01 -8.47 0.21
C GLU A 228 -35.14 -9.93 -0.22
N ILE A 229 -34.04 -10.68 -0.19
CA ILE A 229 -34.07 -12.15 -0.27
C ILE A 229 -34.19 -12.70 1.16
N PRO A 230 -35.23 -13.50 1.49
CA PRO A 230 -35.41 -14.00 2.85
C PRO A 230 -34.23 -14.89 3.27
N THR A 231 -33.51 -14.51 4.33
CA THR A 231 -32.54 -15.40 5.00
C THR A 231 -33.03 -15.68 6.42
N LEU A 232 -32.96 -16.95 6.84
CA LEU A 232 -33.54 -17.48 8.08
C LEU A 232 -32.97 -16.91 9.41
N ASP A 233 -31.96 -16.02 9.36
CA ASP A 233 -31.13 -15.69 10.53
C ASP A 233 -31.07 -14.18 10.90
N GLY A 234 -31.87 -13.31 10.28
CA GLY A 234 -31.91 -11.88 10.65
C GLY A 234 -30.59 -11.12 10.47
N LYS A 235 -29.61 -11.70 9.76
CA LYS A 235 -28.35 -11.06 9.37
C LYS A 235 -28.51 -10.45 7.98
N ARG A 236 -28.20 -9.15 7.84
CA ARG A 236 -28.25 -8.44 6.55
C ARG A 236 -27.36 -9.14 5.51
N ASP A 237 -27.92 -9.43 4.34
CA ASP A 237 -27.23 -10.11 3.24
C ASP A 237 -25.98 -9.31 2.79
N PRO A 238 -24.76 -9.90 2.83
CA PRO A 238 -23.55 -9.27 2.33
C PRO A 238 -23.62 -8.85 0.84
N ASN A 239 -24.45 -9.50 0.04
CA ASN A 239 -24.64 -9.17 -1.37
C ASN A 239 -25.44 -7.87 -1.52
N LEU A 240 -26.51 -7.69 -0.73
CA LEU A 240 -27.32 -6.48 -0.71
C LEU A 240 -26.53 -5.26 -0.23
N LEU A 241 -25.66 -5.43 0.78
CA LEU A 241 -24.75 -4.34 1.21
C LEU A 241 -23.73 -3.96 0.13
N GLY A 242 -23.31 -4.91 -0.71
CA GLY A 242 -22.46 -4.67 -1.87
C GLY A 242 -23.17 -3.85 -2.93
N LEU A 243 -24.38 -4.27 -3.30
CA LEU A 243 -25.25 -3.59 -4.27
C LEU A 243 -25.47 -2.12 -3.90
N ARG A 244 -25.90 -1.86 -2.65
CA ARG A 244 -26.18 -0.49 -2.18
C ARG A 244 -24.96 0.43 -2.26
N ARG A 245 -23.75 -0.09 -1.98
CA ARG A 245 -22.51 0.68 -2.12
C ARG A 245 -22.18 0.98 -3.58
N THR A 246 -22.45 0.05 -4.49
CA THR A 246 -22.30 0.27 -5.92
C THR A 246 -23.25 1.34 -6.43
N CYS A 247 -24.53 1.28 -6.07
CA CYS A 247 -25.53 2.30 -6.42
C CYS A 247 -25.07 3.71 -5.98
N ILE A 248 -24.63 3.84 -4.72
CA ILE A 248 -24.11 5.10 -4.18
C ILE A 248 -22.92 5.61 -4.99
N MET A 249 -21.95 4.74 -5.29
CA MET A 249 -20.76 5.11 -6.05
C MET A 249 -21.11 5.59 -7.47
N LEU A 250 -22.05 4.93 -8.15
CA LEU A 250 -22.49 5.32 -9.48
C LEU A 250 -23.17 6.70 -9.47
N MET A 251 -24.05 6.96 -8.49
CA MET A 251 -24.67 8.28 -8.33
C MET A 251 -23.66 9.38 -7.97
N GLU A 252 -22.65 9.07 -7.14
CA GLU A 252 -21.55 9.99 -6.81
C GLU A 252 -20.68 10.31 -8.04
N CYS A 253 -20.39 9.32 -8.89
CA CYS A 253 -19.60 9.50 -10.12
C CYS A 253 -20.37 10.23 -11.22
N LEU A 254 -21.71 10.14 -11.24
CA LEU A 254 -22.55 10.84 -12.22
C LEU A 254 -22.56 12.35 -12.00
N GLY A 255 -22.52 12.83 -10.75
CA GLY A 255 -22.57 14.26 -10.43
C GLY A 255 -21.56 15.12 -11.21
N PRO A 256 -20.23 14.81 -11.16
CA PRO A 256 -19.22 15.51 -11.94
C PRO A 256 -19.37 15.36 -13.47
N VAL A 257 -19.99 14.28 -13.95
CA VAL A 257 -20.25 14.08 -15.39
C VAL A 257 -21.33 15.05 -15.87
N LEU A 258 -22.37 15.25 -15.07
CA LEU A 258 -23.44 16.21 -15.36
C LEU A 258 -23.00 17.66 -15.19
N ALA A 259 -22.11 17.96 -14.23
CA ALA A 259 -21.64 19.33 -13.96
C ALA A 259 -20.65 19.88 -15.02
N ASN A 260 -19.92 19.00 -15.72
CA ASN A 260 -18.91 19.37 -16.73
C ASN A 260 -19.42 19.30 -18.18
N ALA A 261 -20.73 19.21 -18.39
CA ALA A 261 -21.31 19.19 -19.72
C ALA A 261 -21.47 20.62 -20.26
N GLU A 262 -20.62 21.00 -21.21
CA GLU A 262 -20.73 22.28 -21.95
C GLU A 262 -21.89 22.28 -22.98
N SER A 263 -22.64 21.17 -23.10
CA SER A 263 -23.73 20.97 -24.06
C SER A 263 -25.03 20.58 -23.35
N ASP A 264 -26.15 21.19 -23.75
CA ASP A 264 -27.53 20.89 -23.29
C ASP A 264 -27.92 19.41 -23.44
N SER A 265 -27.20 18.64 -24.26
CA SER A 265 -27.48 17.22 -24.56
C SER A 265 -27.23 16.24 -23.41
N LEU A 266 -26.51 16.63 -22.35
CA LEU A 266 -26.23 15.78 -21.17
C LEU A 266 -26.96 16.27 -19.90
N ALA A 267 -27.80 17.32 -20.01
CA ALA A 267 -28.62 17.76 -18.91
C ALA A 267 -29.69 16.70 -18.58
N VAL A 268 -29.96 16.48 -17.27
CA VAL A 268 -30.97 15.52 -16.83
C VAL A 268 -32.34 15.93 -17.38
N SER A 269 -32.88 15.12 -18.30
CA SER A 269 -34.18 15.38 -18.94
C SER A 269 -35.31 15.40 -17.91
N PHE A 270 -36.43 16.04 -18.26
CA PHE A 270 -37.60 16.10 -17.39
C PHE A 270 -38.12 14.69 -17.05
N GLU A 271 -38.15 13.78 -18.02
CA GLU A 271 -38.59 12.39 -17.82
C GLU A 271 -37.70 11.62 -16.85
N ILE A 272 -36.38 11.87 -16.87
CA ILE A 272 -35.42 11.24 -15.95
C ILE A 272 -35.59 11.80 -14.54
N ARG A 273 -35.86 13.11 -14.38
CA ARG A 273 -36.16 13.70 -13.07
C ARG A 273 -37.45 13.14 -12.46
N GLU A 274 -38.50 12.99 -13.27
CA GLU A 274 -39.77 12.40 -12.80
C GLU A 274 -39.58 10.94 -12.35
N LYS A 275 -38.82 10.13 -13.10
CA LYS A 275 -38.47 8.76 -12.67
C LYS A 275 -37.65 8.73 -11.38
N ALA A 276 -36.66 9.63 -11.25
CA ALA A 276 -35.87 9.74 -10.03
C ALA A 276 -36.77 10.12 -8.83
N LYS A 277 -37.76 10.99 -9.05
CA LYS A 277 -38.76 11.38 -8.05
C LYS A 277 -39.65 10.19 -7.64
N GLU A 278 -40.16 9.41 -8.58
CA GLU A 278 -40.93 8.19 -8.29
C GLU A 278 -40.15 7.20 -7.41
N ILE A 279 -38.85 6.99 -7.72
CA ILE A 279 -37.97 6.13 -6.90
C ILE A 279 -37.79 6.73 -5.50
N ALA A 280 -37.53 8.02 -5.39
CA ALA A 280 -37.35 8.70 -4.11
C ALA A 280 -38.63 8.65 -3.24
N GLU A 281 -39.81 8.86 -3.82
CA GLU A 281 -41.10 8.74 -3.14
C GLU A 281 -41.36 7.29 -2.68
N ALA A 282 -41.00 6.30 -3.48
CA ALA A 282 -41.10 4.89 -3.09
C ALA A 282 -40.13 4.50 -1.96
N TRP A 283 -39.02 5.22 -1.80
CA TRP A 283 -38.03 4.99 -0.75
C TRP A 283 -38.41 5.65 0.57
N LYS A 284 -39.14 6.77 0.55
CA LYS A 284 -39.45 7.59 1.74
C LYS A 284 -40.09 6.79 2.89
N PRO A 285 -41.16 5.98 2.69
CA PRO A 285 -41.77 5.21 3.78
C PRO A 285 -40.80 4.22 4.46
N LYS A 286 -39.86 3.65 3.68
CA LYS A 286 -38.87 2.71 4.19
C LYS A 286 -37.80 3.38 5.05
N LEU A 287 -37.57 4.68 4.84
CA LEU A 287 -36.63 5.48 5.63
C LEU A 287 -37.26 5.95 6.95
N ASP A 288 -38.57 6.21 6.96
CA ASP A 288 -39.30 6.61 8.16
C ASP A 288 -39.37 5.47 9.21
N GLU A 289 -39.27 4.22 8.77
CA GLU A 289 -39.19 3.03 9.63
C GLU A 289 -37.77 2.76 10.19
N LEU A 290 -36.75 3.49 9.74
CA LEU A 290 -35.37 3.27 10.18
C LEU A 290 -35.11 3.86 11.58
N ASP A 291 -34.55 3.03 12.45
CA ASP A 291 -34.01 3.47 13.73
C ASP A 291 -32.75 4.33 13.50
N ILE A 292 -32.92 5.66 13.52
CA ILE A 292 -31.87 6.67 13.35
C ILE A 292 -30.74 6.46 14.38
N ASP A 293 -31.09 6.15 15.63
CA ASP A 293 -30.13 5.91 16.71
C ASP A 293 -29.43 4.55 16.56
N GLY A 294 -30.16 3.53 16.10
CA GLY A 294 -29.64 2.20 15.80
C GLY A 294 -28.66 2.14 14.61
N SER A 295 -28.73 3.12 13.69
CA SER A 295 -27.87 3.19 12.50
C SER A 295 -26.41 3.61 12.78
N ALA A 296 -26.13 4.09 14.00
CA ALA A 296 -24.83 4.61 14.44
C ALA A 296 -24.21 5.65 13.47
N GLY A 297 -25.04 6.39 12.74
CA GLY A 297 -24.60 7.47 11.84
C GLY A 297 -23.98 7.03 10.52
N ASN A 298 -24.22 5.79 10.08
CA ASN A 298 -23.63 5.24 8.85
C ASN A 298 -24.64 4.47 7.96
N SER A 299 -25.92 4.87 7.92
CA SER A 299 -26.94 4.24 7.08
C SER A 299 -26.60 4.38 5.59
N LEU A 300 -26.68 3.27 4.84
CA LEU A 300 -26.49 3.26 3.39
C LEU A 300 -27.77 3.68 2.66
N GLU A 301 -28.92 3.34 3.24
CA GLU A 301 -30.26 3.64 2.75
C GLU A 301 -30.48 5.15 2.70
N VAL A 302 -30.22 5.83 3.82
CA VAL A 302 -30.31 7.28 3.92
C VAL A 302 -29.28 7.97 3.02
N HIS A 303 -28.04 7.47 2.97
CA HIS A 303 -27.01 8.06 2.10
C HIS A 303 -27.39 7.97 0.63
N ALA A 304 -27.91 6.83 0.18
CA ALA A 304 -28.36 6.65 -1.19
C ALA A 304 -29.54 7.58 -1.52
N PHE A 305 -30.50 7.75 -0.61
CA PHE A 305 -31.61 8.68 -0.80
C PHE A 305 -31.12 10.12 -0.93
N LEU A 306 -30.26 10.60 -0.02
CA LEU A 306 -29.71 11.95 -0.10
C LEU A 306 -28.87 12.15 -1.37
N GLN A 307 -28.11 11.15 -1.78
CA GLN A 307 -27.34 11.16 -3.01
C GLN A 307 -28.24 11.19 -4.25
N LEU A 308 -29.35 10.45 -4.27
CA LEU A 308 -30.35 10.47 -5.35
C LEU A 308 -30.94 11.88 -5.50
N LEU A 309 -31.34 12.51 -4.39
CA LEU A 309 -31.87 13.88 -4.42
C LEU A 309 -30.85 14.88 -4.97
N ALA A 310 -29.59 14.75 -4.55
CA ALA A 310 -28.50 15.64 -4.94
C ALA A 310 -28.09 15.45 -6.41
N THR A 311 -27.89 14.20 -6.85
CA THR A 311 -27.40 13.88 -8.21
C THR A 311 -28.40 14.26 -9.29
N PHE A 312 -29.70 14.08 -9.05
CA PHE A 312 -30.77 14.37 -10.03
C PHE A 312 -31.42 15.74 -9.85
N GLY A 313 -30.99 16.51 -8.85
CA GLY A 313 -31.49 17.87 -8.61
C GLY A 313 -32.98 17.92 -8.25
N ILE A 314 -33.49 16.89 -7.56
CA ILE A 314 -34.91 16.76 -7.18
C ILE A 314 -35.15 17.13 -5.71
N ALA A 315 -34.15 17.66 -5.00
CA ALA A 315 -34.26 18.03 -3.60
C ALA A 315 -35.36 19.07 -3.30
N SER A 316 -35.67 19.96 -4.26
CA SER A 316 -36.72 20.99 -4.13
C SER A 316 -38.14 20.42 -4.04
N GLU A 317 -38.35 19.18 -4.48
CA GLU A 317 -39.64 18.48 -4.44
C GLU A 317 -39.95 17.90 -3.05
N PHE A 318 -38.97 17.92 -2.14
CA PHE A 318 -39.06 17.33 -0.81
C PHE A 318 -38.97 18.40 0.27
N ASP A 319 -39.66 18.16 1.38
CA ASP A 319 -39.61 19.05 2.53
C ASP A 319 -38.19 19.08 3.15
N LYS A 320 -37.60 20.27 3.23
CA LYS A 320 -36.23 20.45 3.75
C LYS A 320 -36.10 20.00 5.21
N ASP A 321 -37.15 20.12 6.04
CA ASP A 321 -37.09 19.64 7.43
C ASP A 321 -37.09 18.12 7.51
N ASP A 322 -37.84 17.43 6.66
CA ASP A 322 -37.79 15.97 6.53
C ASP A 322 -36.40 15.49 6.10
N ILE A 323 -35.75 16.17 5.16
CA ILE A 323 -34.37 15.86 4.75
C ILE A 323 -33.41 16.07 5.92
N CYS A 324 -33.53 17.19 6.66
CA CYS A 324 -32.68 17.49 7.81
C CYS A 324 -32.78 16.42 8.93
N LYS A 325 -33.96 15.81 9.15
CA LYS A 325 -34.14 14.71 10.12
C LYS A 325 -33.31 13.48 9.79
N LEU A 326 -32.98 13.27 8.51
CA LEU A 326 -32.21 12.10 8.05
C LEU A 326 -30.70 12.29 8.18
N ILE A 327 -30.20 13.53 8.19
CA ILE A 327 -28.75 13.84 8.21
C ILE A 327 -28.00 13.19 9.39
N PRO A 328 -28.55 13.13 10.62
CA PRO A 328 -27.91 12.40 11.70
C PRO A 328 -27.53 10.95 11.31
N SER A 329 -28.39 10.22 10.61
CA SER A 329 -28.16 8.83 10.19
C SER A 329 -26.95 8.62 9.28
N VAL A 330 -26.38 9.68 8.70
CA VAL A 330 -25.23 9.63 7.81
C VAL A 330 -24.03 10.47 8.27
N ALA A 331 -24.15 11.24 9.36
CA ALA A 331 -23.15 12.24 9.74
C ALA A 331 -21.72 11.72 10.09
N ARG A 332 -21.46 10.41 10.10
CA ARG A 332 -20.08 9.86 10.17
C ARG A 332 -19.38 9.76 8.83
N ARG A 333 -20.10 9.89 7.72
CA ARG A 333 -19.52 9.80 6.37
C ARG A 333 -18.87 11.13 6.02
N ARG A 334 -17.70 11.06 5.39
CA ARG A 334 -16.94 12.27 4.98
C ARG A 334 -17.71 13.10 3.94
N GLN A 335 -18.47 12.44 3.08
CA GLN A 335 -19.25 13.07 2.00
C GLN A 335 -20.51 13.80 2.48
N THR A 336 -20.93 13.64 3.74
CA THR A 336 -22.21 14.20 4.20
C THR A 336 -22.24 15.72 4.17
N ALA A 337 -21.12 16.38 4.48
CA ALA A 337 -21.05 17.85 4.42
C ALA A 337 -21.24 18.37 2.98
N ASP A 338 -20.56 17.74 2.01
CA ASP A 338 -20.69 18.11 0.59
C ASP A 338 -22.12 17.87 0.10
N LEU A 339 -22.72 16.73 0.46
CA LEU A 339 -24.13 16.45 0.16
C LEU A 339 -25.08 17.49 0.73
N CYS A 340 -24.91 17.90 1.98
CA CYS A 340 -25.74 18.93 2.60
C CYS A 340 -25.59 20.29 1.91
N ARG A 341 -24.41 20.59 1.33
CA ARG A 341 -24.23 21.81 0.51
C ARG A 341 -24.96 21.70 -0.83
N THR A 342 -24.87 20.56 -1.50
CA THR A 342 -25.57 20.30 -2.77
C THR A 342 -27.09 20.31 -2.60
N LEU A 343 -27.60 19.87 -1.45
CA LEU A 343 -29.02 19.88 -1.11
C LEU A 343 -29.53 21.24 -0.58
N GLU A 344 -28.68 22.26 -0.54
CA GLU A 344 -29.01 23.61 -0.07
C GLU A 344 -29.60 23.65 1.36
N LEU A 345 -28.94 22.95 2.30
CA LEU A 345 -29.36 22.84 3.70
C LEU A 345 -28.52 23.70 4.66
N GLN A 346 -27.66 24.59 4.15
CA GLN A 346 -26.68 25.35 4.95
C GLN A 346 -27.34 26.13 6.09
N ASP A 347 -28.47 26.77 5.82
CA ASP A 347 -29.24 27.58 6.76
C ASP A 347 -29.87 26.77 7.90
N LYS A 348 -30.15 25.48 7.66
CA LYS A 348 -30.72 24.56 8.65
C LYS A 348 -29.67 23.74 9.43
N MET A 349 -28.40 23.82 9.03
CA MET A 349 -27.31 23.08 9.69
C MET A 349 -27.17 23.35 11.19
N PRO A 350 -27.38 24.57 11.73
CA PRO A 350 -27.36 24.79 13.17
C PRO A 350 -28.32 23.86 13.93
N GLY A 351 -29.54 23.67 13.43
CA GLY A 351 -30.53 22.78 14.05
C GLY A 351 -30.12 21.30 13.96
N VAL A 352 -29.49 20.88 12.87
CA VAL A 352 -28.94 19.51 12.73
C VAL A 352 -27.78 19.28 13.71
N ILE A 353 -26.92 20.27 13.89
CA ILE A 353 -25.80 20.21 14.85
C ILE A 353 -26.36 20.11 16.28
N ASP A 354 -27.40 20.85 16.63
CA ASP A 354 -28.09 20.71 17.92
C ASP A 354 -28.65 19.29 18.13
N ILE A 355 -29.24 18.67 17.11
CA ILE A 355 -29.71 17.27 17.19
C ILE A 355 -28.54 16.31 17.43
N LEU A 356 -27.39 16.51 16.77
CA LEU A 356 -26.18 15.70 17.00
C LEU A 356 -25.63 15.88 18.42
N ILE A 357 -25.64 17.10 18.96
CA ILE A 357 -25.22 17.37 20.33
C ILE A 357 -26.15 16.68 21.32
N ASN A 358 -27.46 16.83 21.14
CA ASN A 358 -28.49 16.26 22.03
C ASN A 358 -28.53 14.72 21.98
N SER A 359 -28.14 14.11 20.87
CA SER A 359 -28.01 12.65 20.71
C SER A 359 -26.66 12.08 21.20
N GLY A 360 -25.77 12.91 21.77
CA GLY A 360 -24.47 12.47 22.28
C GLY A 360 -23.43 12.17 21.19
N ARG A 361 -23.57 12.81 20.03
CA ARG A 361 -22.70 12.69 18.85
C ARG A 361 -21.89 13.96 18.63
N GLN A 362 -21.19 14.38 19.69
CA GLN A 362 -20.47 15.64 19.69
C GLN A 362 -19.27 15.66 18.72
N ILE A 363 -18.65 14.51 18.39
CA ILE A 363 -17.57 14.46 17.40
C ILE A 363 -18.10 14.82 16.01
N GLU A 364 -19.24 14.24 15.63
CA GLU A 364 -19.92 14.53 14.37
C GLU A 364 -20.44 15.97 14.35
N ALA A 365 -20.92 16.49 15.48
CA ALA A 365 -21.30 17.89 15.62
C ALA A 365 -20.12 18.85 15.38
N VAL A 366 -18.93 18.55 15.91
CA VAL A 366 -17.71 19.34 15.66
C VAL A 366 -17.32 19.30 14.19
N ASN A 367 -17.33 18.11 13.58
CA ASN A 367 -17.01 17.96 12.16
C ASN A 367 -17.96 18.77 11.26
N MET A 368 -19.27 18.77 11.57
CA MET A 368 -20.24 19.59 10.87
C MET A 368 -20.05 21.08 11.13
N ALA A 369 -19.78 21.49 12.38
CA ALA A 369 -19.52 22.89 12.72
C ALA A 369 -18.33 23.45 11.93
N TYR A 370 -17.25 22.69 11.78
CA TYR A 370 -16.12 23.07 10.91
C TYR A 370 -16.51 23.13 9.43
N ALA A 371 -17.23 22.12 8.93
CA ALA A 371 -17.58 22.05 7.53
C ALA A 371 -18.50 23.19 7.05
N PHE A 372 -19.26 23.80 7.97
CA PHE A 372 -20.18 24.90 7.70
C PHE A 372 -19.76 26.23 8.35
N GLU A 373 -18.53 26.33 8.86
CA GLU A 373 -17.99 27.55 9.49
C GLU A 373 -18.80 28.06 10.70
N LEU A 374 -19.45 27.15 11.43
CA LEU A 374 -20.29 27.44 12.60
C LEU A 374 -19.53 27.22 13.93
N THR A 375 -18.20 27.28 13.91
CA THR A 375 -17.34 26.99 15.09
C THR A 375 -17.45 28.05 16.19
N GLU A 376 -17.86 29.27 15.87
CA GLU A 376 -18.17 30.31 16.86
C GLU A 376 -19.45 29.99 17.65
N GLN A 377 -20.49 29.49 16.96
CA GLN A 377 -21.75 29.08 17.58
C GLN A 377 -21.59 27.75 18.33
N PHE A 378 -20.83 26.83 17.76
CA PHE A 378 -20.60 25.48 18.28
C PHE A 378 -19.12 25.28 18.60
N ALA A 379 -18.67 25.88 19.71
CA ALA A 379 -17.28 25.84 20.14
C ALA A 379 -16.75 24.39 20.24
N PRO A 380 -15.71 24.01 19.47
CA PRO A 380 -15.23 22.62 19.39
C PRO A 380 -14.73 22.05 20.72
N VAL A 381 -13.89 22.79 21.44
CA VAL A 381 -13.25 22.30 22.67
C VAL A 381 -14.27 21.97 23.78
N PRO A 382 -15.29 22.81 24.07
CA PRO A 382 -16.39 22.44 24.97
C PRO A 382 -17.12 21.15 24.57
N LEU A 383 -17.41 20.97 23.28
CA LEU A 383 -18.10 19.77 22.76
C LEU A 383 -17.26 18.50 22.95
N LEU A 384 -15.96 18.56 22.63
CA LEU A 384 -15.02 17.45 22.83
C LEU A 384 -14.87 17.10 24.33
N LYS A 385 -14.86 18.10 25.21
CA LYS A 385 -14.85 17.88 26.66
C LYS A 385 -16.17 17.26 27.14
N SER A 386 -17.31 17.65 26.58
CA SER A 386 -18.61 17.04 26.88
C SER A 386 -18.63 15.57 26.46
N TYR A 387 -18.15 15.25 25.26
CA TYR A 387 -18.07 13.88 24.77
C TYR A 387 -17.28 12.95 25.71
N LEU A 388 -16.10 13.40 26.18
CA LEU A 388 -15.32 12.63 27.15
C LEU A 388 -16.02 12.53 28.51
N LYS A 389 -16.73 13.56 28.94
CA LYS A 389 -17.52 13.56 30.18
C LYS A 389 -18.66 12.56 30.09
N ASP A 390 -19.34 12.48 28.96
CA ASP A 390 -20.48 11.58 28.74
C ASP A 390 -20.02 10.12 28.60
N ALA A 391 -18.89 9.88 27.92
CA ALA A 391 -18.24 8.58 27.87
C ALA A 391 -17.86 8.07 29.28
N ARG A 392 -17.48 8.98 30.19
CA ARG A 392 -17.16 8.70 31.61
C ARG A 392 -18.37 8.59 32.53
N LYS A 393 -19.53 9.16 32.18
CA LYS A 393 -20.78 9.07 32.96
C LYS A 393 -21.59 7.83 32.60
N THR A 394 -21.71 7.52 31.31
CA THR A 394 -22.46 6.35 30.81
C THR A 394 -21.85 5.03 31.31
N SER A 395 -20.55 5.03 31.62
CA SER A 395 -19.87 3.92 32.27
C SER A 395 -20.28 3.65 33.72
N GLN A 396 -20.81 4.65 34.44
CA GLN A 396 -21.30 4.51 35.81
C GLN A 396 -22.75 4.02 35.87
N ILE A 397 -23.56 4.30 34.84
CA ILE A 397 -25.02 4.06 34.83
C ILE A 397 -25.39 2.63 34.35
N LYS A 398 -24.61 2.01 33.46
CA LYS A 398 -24.88 0.64 32.94
C LYS A 398 -24.44 -0.52 33.86
N ALA A 399 -24.00 -0.24 35.09
CA ALA A 399 -23.58 -1.25 36.08
C ALA A 399 -24.75 -2.05 36.70
N GLY A 400 -25.95 -1.98 36.13
CA GLY A 400 -27.18 -2.51 36.73
C GLY A 400 -27.34 -4.03 36.71
N ASN A 401 -26.55 -4.80 35.96
CA ASN A 401 -26.70 -6.28 35.89
C ASN A 401 -25.40 -7.07 35.56
N ALA A 402 -24.23 -6.41 35.53
CA ALA A 402 -22.94 -7.06 35.21
C ALA A 402 -22.03 -7.11 36.45
N SER A 403 -21.12 -8.11 36.52
CA SER A 403 -20.15 -8.16 37.62
C SER A 403 -19.32 -6.86 37.69
N PRO A 404 -18.95 -6.37 38.89
CA PRO A 404 -18.23 -5.08 39.05
C PRO A 404 -16.96 -4.99 38.19
N SER A 405 -16.30 -6.13 37.96
CA SER A 405 -15.11 -6.21 37.10
C SER A 405 -15.39 -6.08 35.61
N ALA A 406 -16.53 -6.58 35.13
CA ALA A 406 -16.94 -6.51 33.73
C ALA A 406 -17.45 -5.11 33.37
N ALA A 407 -18.26 -4.51 34.25
CA ALA A 407 -18.73 -3.14 34.10
C ALA A 407 -17.55 -2.13 34.04
N GLN A 408 -16.54 -2.31 34.90
CA GLN A 408 -15.32 -1.47 34.87
C GLN A 408 -14.47 -1.68 33.61
N ASN A 409 -14.48 -2.88 33.03
CA ASN A 409 -13.72 -3.14 31.80
C ASN A 409 -14.40 -2.47 30.59
N GLU A 410 -15.71 -2.61 30.47
CA GLU A 410 -16.47 -1.96 29.41
C GLU A 410 -16.39 -0.42 29.53
N ALA A 411 -16.42 0.11 30.76
CA ALA A 411 -16.16 1.51 31.05
C ALA A 411 -14.80 2.00 30.53
N ASN A 412 -13.73 1.24 30.82
CA ASN A 412 -12.37 1.59 30.41
C ASN A 412 -12.19 1.49 28.89
N GLU A 413 -12.82 0.52 28.24
CA GLU A 413 -12.77 0.37 26.77
C GLU A 413 -13.52 1.49 26.05
N ARG A 414 -14.69 1.91 26.58
CA ARG A 414 -15.41 3.08 26.06
C ARG A 414 -14.65 4.39 26.27
N GLU A 415 -14.06 4.60 27.46
CA GLU A 415 -13.21 5.78 27.70
C GLU A 415 -12.01 5.81 26.75
N LEU A 416 -11.36 4.65 26.52
CA LEU A 416 -10.24 4.53 25.59
C LEU A 416 -10.65 4.86 24.15
N ALA A 417 -11.79 4.35 23.68
CA ALA A 417 -12.32 4.66 22.36
C ALA A 417 -12.65 6.15 22.21
N ALA A 418 -13.26 6.76 23.23
CA ALA A 418 -13.60 8.17 23.25
C ALA A 418 -12.36 9.08 23.22
N LEU A 419 -11.31 8.74 24.00
CA LEU A 419 -10.04 9.47 23.98
C LEU A 419 -9.36 9.42 22.62
N LYS A 420 -9.34 8.25 21.96
CA LYS A 420 -8.79 8.10 20.61
C LYS A 420 -9.58 8.91 19.57
N ALA A 421 -10.90 8.92 19.67
CA ALA A 421 -11.75 9.72 18.79
C ALA A 421 -11.53 11.23 18.97
N VAL A 422 -11.37 11.70 20.22
CA VAL A 422 -11.09 13.12 20.51
C VAL A 422 -9.69 13.52 20.04
N MET A 423 -8.67 12.70 20.28
CA MET A 423 -7.32 12.98 19.79
C MET A 423 -7.29 13.10 18.26
N LYS A 424 -7.98 12.18 17.58
CA LYS A 424 -8.12 12.24 16.12
C LYS A 424 -8.84 13.51 15.65
N CYS A 425 -9.91 13.92 16.34
CA CYS A 425 -10.63 15.15 16.01
C CYS A 425 -9.78 16.42 16.27
N ILE A 426 -8.93 16.41 17.30
CA ILE A 426 -7.98 17.51 17.57
C ILE A 426 -6.98 17.64 16.43
N GLU A 427 -6.41 16.51 15.99
CA GLU A 427 -5.45 16.44 14.89
C GLU A 427 -6.07 16.85 13.55
N GLU A 428 -7.28 16.35 13.24
CA GLU A 428 -7.99 16.65 11.99
C GLU A 428 -8.30 18.15 11.85
N HIS A 429 -8.57 18.85 12.96
CA HIS A 429 -8.96 20.28 12.96
C HIS A 429 -7.91 21.23 13.54
N LYS A 430 -6.68 20.75 13.77
CA LYS A 430 -5.54 21.52 14.29
C LYS A 430 -5.85 22.27 15.59
N LEU A 431 -6.45 21.57 16.55
CA LEU A 431 -6.90 22.12 17.84
C LEU A 431 -5.87 21.99 18.96
N GLU A 432 -4.62 21.63 18.68
CA GLU A 432 -3.60 21.28 19.69
C GLU A 432 -3.30 22.44 20.65
N ASP A 433 -3.29 23.67 20.13
CA ASP A 433 -3.05 24.88 20.94
C ASP A 433 -4.20 25.17 21.92
N GLN A 434 -5.43 24.83 21.54
CA GLN A 434 -6.64 25.08 22.35
C GLN A 434 -6.99 23.89 23.25
N TYR A 435 -6.60 22.68 22.85
CA TYR A 435 -6.80 21.45 23.60
C TYR A 435 -5.56 20.54 23.52
N PRO A 436 -4.61 20.70 24.46
CA PRO A 436 -3.36 19.93 24.46
C PRO A 436 -3.59 18.43 24.49
N VAL A 437 -2.82 17.71 23.68
CA VAL A 437 -2.97 16.26 23.44
C VAL A 437 -2.22 15.43 24.49
N GLU A 438 -1.17 15.96 25.13
CA GLU A 438 -0.33 15.22 26.08
C GLU A 438 -1.11 14.67 27.29
N PRO A 439 -2.04 15.41 27.92
CA PRO A 439 -2.87 14.87 29.01
C PRO A 439 -3.77 13.72 28.55
N LEU A 440 -4.26 13.76 27.30
CA LEU A 440 -5.11 12.73 26.73
C LEU A 440 -4.30 11.46 26.42
N GLN A 441 -3.12 11.61 25.80
CA GLN A 441 -2.17 10.52 25.56
C GLN A 441 -1.75 9.82 26.86
N LYS A 442 -1.43 10.60 27.91
CA LYS A 442 -1.10 10.05 29.23
C LYS A 442 -2.24 9.20 29.79
N ARG A 443 -3.50 9.60 29.59
CA ARG A 443 -4.67 8.83 30.02
C ARG A 443 -4.88 7.56 29.19
N VAL A 444 -4.67 7.63 27.87
CA VAL A 444 -4.69 6.45 26.98
C VAL A 444 -3.68 5.40 27.45
N LEU A 445 -2.43 5.81 27.72
CA LEU A 445 -1.38 4.92 28.22
C LEU A 445 -1.74 4.28 29.56
N GLN A 446 -2.38 5.02 30.47
CA GLN A 446 -2.86 4.47 31.75
C GLN A 446 -3.94 3.39 31.56
N LEU A 447 -4.90 3.63 30.67
CA LEU A 447 -5.98 2.68 30.39
C LEU A 447 -5.47 1.42 29.68
N GLU A 448 -4.55 1.56 28.73
CA GLU A 448 -3.91 0.44 28.04
C GLU A 448 -3.05 -0.41 29.00
N LYS A 449 -2.32 0.24 29.92
CA LYS A 449 -1.59 -0.45 30.99
C LYS A 449 -2.52 -1.22 31.93
N ALA A 450 -3.61 -0.60 32.37
CA ALA A 450 -4.61 -1.26 33.23
C ALA A 450 -5.26 -2.48 32.55
N LYS A 451 -5.48 -2.41 31.22
CA LYS A 451 -5.97 -3.54 30.41
C LYS A 451 -4.93 -4.67 30.33
N ALA A 452 -3.65 -4.34 30.15
CA ALA A 452 -2.55 -5.31 30.13
C ALA A 452 -2.34 -6.01 31.49
N ASP A 453 -2.37 -5.25 32.58
CA ASP A 453 -2.18 -5.77 33.94
C ASP A 453 -3.32 -6.73 34.35
N LYS A 454 -4.57 -6.45 33.97
CA LYS A 454 -5.70 -7.37 34.17
C LYS A 454 -5.57 -8.65 33.34
N LYS A 455 -5.08 -8.58 32.11
CA LYS A 455 -4.84 -9.77 31.27
C LYS A 455 -3.80 -10.69 31.93
N ARG A 456 -2.73 -10.12 32.49
CA ARG A 456 -1.72 -10.85 33.27
C ARG A 456 -2.29 -11.48 34.54
N ALA A 457 -3.16 -10.77 35.27
CA ALA A 457 -3.82 -11.30 36.47
C ALA A 457 -4.79 -12.46 36.16
N ALA A 458 -5.53 -12.40 35.04
CA ALA A 458 -6.43 -13.47 34.60
C ALA A 458 -5.68 -14.72 34.12
N GLU A 459 -4.48 -14.57 33.55
CA GLU A 459 -3.60 -15.69 33.18
C GLU A 459 -2.98 -16.36 34.41
N ALA A 460 -2.65 -15.61 35.46
CA ALA A 460 -2.11 -16.13 36.72
C ALA A 460 -3.14 -16.91 37.57
N ALA A 461 -4.44 -16.68 37.37
CA ALA A 461 -5.53 -17.30 38.14
C ALA A 461 -5.96 -18.69 37.63
N LYS A 462 -5.39 -19.22 36.54
CA LYS A 462 -5.73 -20.57 36.04
C LYS A 462 -5.07 -21.65 36.92
N PRO A 463 -5.82 -22.60 37.50
CA PRO A 463 -5.24 -23.64 38.34
C PRO A 463 -4.37 -24.60 37.52
N GLN A 464 -3.13 -24.83 37.99
CA GLN A 464 -2.18 -25.79 37.41
C GLN A 464 -2.72 -27.25 37.52
N PRO A 465 -2.61 -28.08 36.47
CA PRO A 465 -3.02 -29.48 36.54
C PRO A 465 -2.03 -30.30 37.38
N LYS A 466 -2.56 -31.13 38.29
CA LYS A 466 -1.79 -32.07 39.12
C LYS A 466 -1.02 -33.08 38.25
N ARG A 467 0.29 -33.21 38.47
CA ARG A 467 1.13 -34.25 37.85
C ARG A 467 0.74 -35.66 38.34
N PRO A 468 0.81 -36.70 37.49
CA PRO A 468 0.61 -38.08 37.93
C PRO A 468 1.84 -38.63 38.66
N ARG A 469 1.62 -39.41 39.73
CA ARG A 469 2.65 -40.21 40.42
C ARG A 469 3.13 -41.34 39.53
N ALA A 470 4.44 -41.54 39.45
CA ALA A 470 5.06 -42.76 38.93
C ALA A 470 5.62 -43.59 40.09
N ASN A 471 5.22 -44.86 40.16
CA ASN A 471 5.82 -45.89 41.00
C ASN A 471 7.12 -46.42 40.37
N GLY A 472 8.16 -46.64 41.18
CA GLY A 472 8.97 -47.85 41.08
C GLY A 472 10.43 -47.77 40.60
N VAL A 473 11.34 -47.75 41.60
CA VAL A 473 12.57 -48.57 41.76
C VAL A 473 13.89 -48.18 41.04
N ASN A 474 14.85 -47.79 41.91
CA ASN A 474 16.34 -47.94 41.92
C ASN A 474 17.17 -47.49 40.69
N HIS A 475 18.34 -46.84 40.79
CA HIS A 475 19.39 -46.80 41.81
C HIS A 475 20.23 -45.52 41.60
N SER A 476 20.78 -44.94 42.68
CA SER A 476 21.73 -43.81 42.66
C SER A 476 23.19 -44.32 42.54
N PRO A 477 24.22 -43.48 42.28
CA PRO A 477 24.69 -42.51 43.28
C PRO A 477 25.09 -41.11 42.74
N ARG A 478 24.92 -40.13 43.65
CA ARG A 478 25.44 -38.73 43.71
C ARG A 478 26.99 -38.69 43.85
N PRO A 479 27.70 -37.53 43.99
CA PRO A 479 27.31 -36.09 44.07
C PRO A 479 28.17 -35.18 43.14
N THR A 480 27.90 -33.88 42.93
CA THR A 480 28.41 -32.75 43.76
C THR A 480 27.68 -31.44 43.47
N ASN A 481 27.30 -30.74 44.55
CA ASN A 481 26.89 -29.33 44.57
C ASN A 481 28.12 -28.43 44.62
N ILE A 482 28.07 -27.24 44.00
CA ILE A 482 28.34 -25.91 44.61
C ILE A 482 28.09 -24.80 43.55
N PRO A 483 27.71 -23.58 43.97
CA PRO A 483 26.64 -22.79 43.36
C PRO A 483 27.15 -21.57 42.58
N ASP A 484 26.32 -21.03 41.69
CA ASP A 484 26.53 -19.67 41.23
C ASP A 484 25.28 -18.80 41.34
N LYS A 485 25.49 -17.64 41.97
CA LYS A 485 24.55 -16.53 42.07
C LYS A 485 24.75 -15.67 40.83
N SER A 486 23.73 -15.44 40.03
CA SER A 486 23.53 -14.10 39.48
C SER A 486 22.08 -13.84 39.13
N PHE A 487 21.62 -12.69 39.63
CA PHE A 487 20.33 -12.09 39.38
C PHE A 487 20.33 -11.46 37.99
N TYR A 488 19.56 -12.00 37.04
CA TYR A 488 18.92 -11.19 36.00
C TYR A 488 17.52 -11.76 35.73
N ARG A 489 16.51 -11.00 36.15
CA ARG A 489 15.10 -11.26 35.87
C ARG A 489 14.86 -10.83 34.42
N ALA A 490 14.68 -11.79 33.53
CA ALA A 490 14.30 -11.55 32.14
C ALA A 490 12.91 -10.86 32.09
N PRO A 491 12.71 -9.81 31.28
CA PRO A 491 11.38 -9.30 30.99
C PRO A 491 10.61 -10.28 30.10
N ASP A 492 9.31 -10.38 30.35
CA ASP A 492 8.34 -11.28 29.72
C ASP A 492 8.51 -11.41 28.19
N ARG A 493 8.80 -12.64 27.73
CA ARG A 493 8.67 -13.05 26.33
C ARG A 493 7.21 -12.95 25.91
N TYR A 494 6.91 -12.10 24.94
CA TYR A 494 5.75 -12.30 24.08
C TYR A 494 5.91 -13.67 23.39
N PRO A 495 4.86 -14.52 23.32
CA PRO A 495 4.96 -15.80 22.63
C PRO A 495 5.02 -15.52 21.12
N TYR A 496 6.23 -15.55 20.57
CA TYR A 496 6.44 -15.62 19.12
C TYR A 496 5.82 -16.90 18.57
N MET A 497 5.26 -16.82 17.36
CA MET A 497 4.43 -17.83 16.68
C MET A 497 5.16 -19.12 16.24
N TYR A 498 6.27 -19.49 16.88
CA TYR A 498 7.09 -20.64 16.50
C TYR A 498 6.62 -22.00 17.07
N ASP A 499 5.57 -22.00 17.90
CA ASP A 499 4.98 -23.22 18.50
C ASP A 499 3.43 -23.21 18.42
N ARG A 500 2.84 -23.01 17.23
CA ARG A 500 1.43 -23.40 17.05
C ARG A 500 1.35 -24.88 16.70
N PRO A 501 0.64 -25.72 17.49
CA PRO A 501 0.28 -27.06 17.06
C PRO A 501 -0.64 -26.93 15.84
N TYR A 502 -0.29 -27.62 14.76
CA TYR A 502 -1.02 -27.85 13.50
C TYR A 502 -2.27 -26.97 13.26
N LEU A 503 -2.20 -26.03 12.31
CA LEU A 503 -3.40 -25.38 11.78
C LEU A 503 -4.07 -26.31 10.76
N VAL A 504 -5.20 -26.91 11.13
CA VAL A 504 -6.04 -27.68 10.20
C VAL A 504 -7.03 -26.72 9.56
N LEU A 505 -6.90 -26.51 8.25
CA LEU A 505 -7.89 -25.79 7.44
C LEU A 505 -8.77 -26.83 6.74
N GLN A 506 -10.06 -26.89 7.11
CA GLN A 506 -11.01 -27.80 6.48
C GLN A 506 -11.78 -27.08 5.39
N VAL A 507 -11.61 -27.53 4.14
CA VAL A 507 -12.44 -27.11 3.00
C VAL A 507 -13.47 -28.20 2.77
N HIS A 508 -14.73 -27.94 3.09
CA HIS A 508 -15.80 -28.92 2.92
C HIS A 508 -15.99 -29.24 1.42
N LEU A 509 -16.29 -30.52 1.12
CA LEU A 509 -16.56 -31.03 -0.23
C LEU A 509 -15.37 -31.10 -1.21
N ALA A 510 -14.13 -30.83 -0.76
CA ALA A 510 -12.94 -31.12 -1.55
C ALA A 510 -12.56 -32.63 -1.41
N PRO A 511 -12.33 -33.38 -2.50
CA PRO A 511 -12.01 -34.81 -2.44
C PRO A 511 -10.56 -35.10 -2.01
N TRP A 512 -9.82 -34.11 -1.51
CA TRP A 512 -8.38 -34.18 -1.28
C TRP A 512 -8.04 -33.91 0.18
N VAL A 513 -7.04 -34.62 0.70
CA VAL A 513 -6.42 -34.35 2.00
C VAL A 513 -4.98 -33.90 1.75
N ILE A 514 -4.64 -32.68 2.15
CA ILE A 514 -3.30 -32.10 1.99
C ILE A 514 -2.67 -31.93 3.37
N ALA A 515 -1.51 -32.56 3.57
CA ALA A 515 -0.65 -32.33 4.72
C ALA A 515 0.64 -31.64 4.25
N ASP A 516 0.88 -30.42 4.73
CA ASP A 516 1.93 -29.56 4.20
C ASP A 516 2.70 -28.84 5.33
N ARG A 517 4.01 -28.65 5.14
CA ARG A 517 4.90 -27.90 6.04
C ARG A 517 6.18 -27.49 5.31
N PRO A 518 6.76 -26.33 5.63
CA PRO A 518 8.02 -25.91 5.01
C PRO A 518 9.20 -26.78 5.45
N ARG A 519 10.13 -27.01 4.51
CA ARG A 519 11.45 -27.62 4.76
C ARG A 519 12.33 -26.69 5.59
N PHE A 520 12.34 -25.40 5.28
CA PHE A 520 13.10 -24.39 6.00
C PHE A 520 12.21 -23.28 6.59
N PRO A 521 12.46 -22.84 7.83
CA PRO A 521 11.67 -21.79 8.46
C PRO A 521 11.90 -20.39 7.88
N PHE A 522 13.07 -20.10 7.30
CA PHE A 522 13.41 -18.81 6.69
C PHE A 522 13.36 -18.93 5.15
N ARG A 523 12.47 -18.19 4.50
CA ARG A 523 12.29 -18.20 3.05
C ARG A 523 12.16 -16.76 2.57
N GLY A 524 13.31 -16.18 2.26
CA GLY A 524 13.50 -14.75 2.02
C GLY A 524 13.32 -14.35 0.56
N LEU A 525 12.91 -13.10 0.36
CA LEU A 525 13.12 -12.32 -0.86
C LEU A 525 13.66 -10.95 -0.43
N LEU A 526 14.83 -10.56 -0.93
CA LEU A 526 15.36 -9.22 -0.79
C LEU A 526 14.83 -8.31 -1.89
N ILE A 527 14.43 -7.10 -1.51
CA ILE A 527 14.23 -5.97 -2.43
C ILE A 527 15.13 -4.82 -2.00
N ASP A 528 15.72 -4.15 -2.98
CA ASP A 528 16.57 -2.98 -2.81
C ASP A 528 15.79 -1.72 -3.20
N THR A 529 15.57 -0.85 -2.21
CA THR A 529 14.88 0.44 -2.43
C THR A 529 15.80 1.64 -2.40
N ALA A 530 17.11 1.41 -2.32
CA ALA A 530 18.10 2.46 -2.19
C ALA A 530 18.77 2.78 -3.54
N ARG A 531 19.04 1.75 -4.35
CA ARG A 531 19.60 1.94 -5.71
C ARG A 531 18.55 2.56 -6.62
N HIS A 532 17.29 2.13 -6.53
CA HIS A 532 16.14 2.83 -7.09
C HIS A 532 14.99 2.82 -6.08
N TYR A 533 14.22 3.90 -6.03
CA TYR A 533 13.03 3.98 -5.19
C TYR A 533 11.92 3.06 -5.73
N LEU A 534 11.21 2.36 -4.83
CA LEU A 534 10.07 1.50 -5.17
C LEU A 534 8.79 2.04 -4.54
N PRO A 535 7.80 2.51 -5.32
CA PRO A 535 6.54 2.97 -4.75
C PRO A 535 5.82 1.89 -3.93
N LEU A 536 5.14 2.28 -2.85
CA LEU A 536 4.43 1.35 -1.95
C LEU A 536 3.51 0.34 -2.66
N PRO A 537 2.76 0.69 -3.73
CA PRO A 537 1.96 -0.29 -4.46
C PRO A 537 2.79 -1.44 -5.05
N PHE A 538 4.00 -1.18 -5.53
CA PHE A 538 4.88 -2.22 -6.08
C PHE A 538 5.45 -3.11 -4.98
N ILE A 539 5.85 -2.53 -3.84
CA ILE A 539 6.25 -3.31 -2.66
C ILE A 539 5.08 -4.23 -2.23
N LYS A 540 3.84 -3.72 -2.18
CA LYS A 540 2.63 -4.51 -1.85
C LYS A 540 2.39 -5.65 -2.84
N LYS A 541 2.59 -5.44 -4.14
CA LYS A 541 2.49 -6.51 -5.15
C LYS A 541 3.55 -7.59 -4.97
N VAL A 542 4.81 -7.22 -4.67
CA VAL A 542 5.86 -8.19 -4.33
C VAL A 542 5.43 -9.03 -3.13
N ILE A 543 4.88 -8.40 -2.09
CA ILE A 543 4.39 -9.08 -0.88
C ILE A 543 3.22 -10.04 -1.19
N ASP A 544 2.30 -9.65 -2.08
CA ASP A 544 1.23 -10.54 -2.54
C ASP A 544 1.79 -11.77 -3.25
N ALA A 545 2.74 -11.59 -4.16
CA ALA A 545 3.37 -12.68 -4.88
C ALA A 545 4.23 -13.59 -3.97
N MET A 546 4.90 -13.03 -2.96
CA MET A 546 5.55 -13.80 -1.90
C MET A 546 4.56 -14.70 -1.15
N ALA A 547 3.37 -14.19 -0.83
CA ALA A 547 2.32 -14.98 -0.18
C ALA A 547 1.85 -16.13 -1.08
N TYR A 548 1.68 -15.88 -2.38
CA TYR A 548 1.30 -16.91 -3.36
C TYR A 548 2.34 -18.02 -3.47
N THR A 549 3.62 -17.70 -3.27
CA THR A 549 4.76 -18.63 -3.32
C THR A 549 5.17 -19.18 -1.96
N LYS A 550 4.53 -18.75 -0.88
CA LYS A 550 4.81 -19.13 0.51
C LYS A 550 6.21 -18.70 1.02
N LEU A 551 6.82 -17.70 0.40
CA LEU A 551 7.94 -16.97 1.02
C LEU A 551 7.43 -16.23 2.26
N ASN A 552 8.27 -16.08 3.28
CA ASN A 552 7.83 -15.59 4.60
C ASN A 552 8.76 -14.58 5.26
N VAL A 553 9.78 -14.11 4.56
CA VAL A 553 10.61 -12.98 5.00
C VAL A 553 10.80 -12.04 3.81
N LEU A 554 10.35 -10.80 3.96
CA LEU A 554 10.72 -9.70 3.09
C LEU A 554 11.96 -9.08 3.69
N HIS A 555 13.11 -9.29 3.06
CA HIS A 555 14.31 -8.55 3.41
C HIS A 555 14.26 -7.22 2.67
N TRP A 556 13.96 -6.16 3.41
CA TRP A 556 13.89 -4.83 2.85
C TRP A 556 15.26 -4.19 3.04
N HIS A 557 16.05 -4.14 1.95
CA HIS A 557 17.31 -3.39 1.91
C HIS A 557 16.96 -1.93 1.64
N ILE A 558 16.79 -1.18 2.73
CA ILE A 558 16.07 0.11 2.70
C ILE A 558 16.99 1.24 2.22
N VAL A 559 18.25 1.24 2.64
CA VAL A 559 19.23 2.32 2.43
C VAL A 559 20.55 1.75 1.92
N ASP A 560 21.25 2.53 1.10
CA ASP A 560 22.57 2.19 0.54
C ASP A 560 23.32 3.50 0.18
N SER A 561 24.43 3.39 -0.53
CA SER A 561 25.29 4.48 -0.98
C SER A 561 24.55 5.55 -1.76
N GLN A 562 23.60 5.13 -2.60
CA GLN A 562 22.95 5.99 -3.59
C GLN A 562 21.81 6.80 -2.98
N SER A 563 21.03 6.22 -2.06
CA SER A 563 19.97 6.97 -1.38
C SER A 563 19.62 6.48 0.03
N PHE A 564 19.04 7.40 0.81
CA PHE A 564 18.47 7.17 2.13
C PHE A 564 16.97 7.57 2.12
N PRO A 565 16.07 6.70 1.61
CA PRO A 565 14.67 7.08 1.36
C PRO A 565 13.78 7.01 2.61
N LEU A 566 14.17 6.31 3.68
CA LEU A 566 13.33 6.13 4.87
C LEU A 566 13.50 7.26 5.88
N GLU A 567 12.38 7.77 6.40
CA GLU A 567 12.36 8.73 7.50
C GLU A 567 12.87 8.10 8.81
N ILE A 568 13.79 8.78 9.48
CA ILE A 568 14.25 8.42 10.83
C ILE A 568 13.98 9.62 11.75
N PRO A 569 12.87 9.64 12.51
CA PRO A 569 12.51 10.80 13.31
C PRO A 569 13.59 11.26 14.29
N THR A 570 14.35 10.33 14.88
CA THR A 570 15.46 10.65 15.79
C THR A 570 16.59 11.42 15.09
N TYR A 571 16.78 11.20 13.78
CA TYR A 571 17.83 11.80 12.96
C TYR A 571 17.26 12.25 11.60
N SER A 572 16.31 13.18 11.63
CA SER A 572 15.51 13.57 10.45
C SER A 572 16.32 13.99 9.21
N LYS A 573 17.50 14.61 9.39
CA LYS A 573 18.36 14.99 8.25
C LYS A 573 18.88 13.82 7.43
N LEU A 574 18.88 12.58 7.93
CA LEU A 574 19.24 11.41 7.11
C LEU A 574 18.39 11.34 5.84
N TRP A 575 17.16 11.83 5.90
CA TRP A 575 16.22 11.88 4.78
C TRP A 575 16.64 12.84 3.65
N ASP A 576 17.60 13.74 3.91
CA ASP A 576 18.23 14.56 2.87
C ASP A 576 19.09 13.72 1.92
N GLY A 577 19.41 12.47 2.29
CA GLY A 577 20.04 11.49 1.41
C GLY A 577 19.09 10.80 0.43
N ALA A 578 17.78 11.08 0.43
CA ALA A 578 16.84 10.56 -0.55
C ALA A 578 17.05 11.21 -1.93
N TYR A 579 16.60 10.54 -3.00
CA TYR A 579 16.70 11.07 -4.37
C TYR A 579 15.93 12.38 -4.58
N SER A 580 14.72 12.46 -4.03
CA SER A 580 13.84 13.62 -4.11
C SER A 580 12.88 13.66 -2.93
N HIS A 581 12.01 14.67 -2.86
CA HIS A 581 10.94 14.70 -1.86
C HIS A 581 9.83 13.66 -2.12
N SER A 582 9.63 13.27 -3.38
CA SER A 582 8.62 12.27 -3.80
C SER A 582 9.09 10.82 -3.66
N GLU A 583 10.39 10.59 -3.56
CA GLU A 583 11.01 9.26 -3.48
C GLU A 583 11.45 8.96 -2.05
N ARG A 584 10.49 9.04 -1.14
CA ARG A 584 10.69 8.97 0.30
C ARG A 584 9.61 8.09 0.94
N TYR A 585 10.00 7.33 1.95
CA TYR A 585 9.09 6.61 2.83
C TYR A 585 9.04 7.32 4.19
N THR A 586 7.86 7.66 4.64
CA THR A 586 7.62 8.06 6.03
C THR A 586 7.66 6.83 6.95
N MET A 587 7.75 7.05 8.27
CA MET A 587 7.60 5.95 9.22
C MET A 587 6.19 5.34 9.21
N ASP A 588 5.17 6.10 8.80
CA ASP A 588 3.81 5.60 8.60
C ASP A 588 3.71 4.70 7.36
N ASP A 589 4.41 5.04 6.27
CA ASP A 589 4.52 4.19 5.09
C ASP A 589 5.17 2.84 5.44
N ALA A 590 6.27 2.88 6.20
CA ALA A 590 6.93 1.67 6.69
C ALA A 590 6.01 0.86 7.62
N ALA A 591 5.25 1.51 8.51
CA ALA A 591 4.27 0.85 9.35
C ALA A 591 3.13 0.23 8.54
N GLU A 592 2.66 0.89 7.49
CA GLU A 592 1.64 0.37 6.58
C GLU A 592 2.14 -0.91 5.89
N ILE A 593 3.38 -0.90 5.37
CA ILE A 593 4.00 -2.08 4.77
C ILE A 593 4.10 -3.21 5.81
N VAL A 594 4.61 -2.95 7.01
CA VAL A 594 4.71 -3.98 8.06
C VAL A 594 3.34 -4.60 8.35
N ILE A 595 2.29 -3.80 8.53
CA ILE A 595 0.91 -4.28 8.75
C ILE A 595 0.42 -5.11 7.56
N TYR A 596 0.71 -4.68 6.33
CA TYR A 596 0.31 -5.38 5.11
C TYR A 596 0.97 -6.75 4.97
N VAL A 597 2.26 -6.83 5.31
CA VAL A 597 3.10 -8.04 5.28
C VAL A 597 2.66 -9.03 6.37
N GLU A 598 2.42 -8.56 7.59
CA GLU A 598 2.01 -9.40 8.73
C GLU A 598 0.68 -10.11 8.48
N ARG A 599 -0.28 -9.45 7.81
CA ARG A 599 -1.58 -10.06 7.45
C ARG A 599 -1.44 -11.26 6.51
N ARG A 600 -0.30 -11.42 5.86
CA ARG A 600 0.03 -12.53 4.95
C ARG A 600 0.95 -13.57 5.58
N GLY A 601 1.27 -13.43 6.87
CA GLY A 601 2.18 -14.34 7.58
C GLY A 601 3.63 -14.22 7.13
N ILE A 602 4.01 -13.06 6.59
CA ILE A 602 5.37 -12.73 6.18
C ILE A 602 5.98 -11.83 7.26
N ASN A 603 7.29 -11.91 7.48
CA ASN A 603 8.03 -11.03 8.38
C ASN A 603 8.80 -9.98 7.56
N VAL A 604 9.05 -8.80 8.13
CA VAL A 604 9.95 -7.81 7.51
C VAL A 604 11.30 -7.85 8.23
N LEU A 605 12.35 -8.24 7.53
CA LEU A 605 13.74 -8.09 7.94
C LEU A 605 14.23 -6.74 7.43
N ALA A 606 14.36 -5.76 8.34
CA ALA A 606 14.89 -4.45 7.99
C ALA A 606 16.41 -4.52 7.80
N GLY A 607 16.88 -4.10 6.63
CA GLY A 607 18.29 -4.01 6.26
C GLY A 607 18.84 -2.61 6.45
N LEU A 608 19.95 -2.53 7.19
CA LEU A 608 20.72 -1.32 7.45
C LEU A 608 22.20 -1.65 7.25
N ASP A 609 22.70 -1.47 6.03
CA ASP A 609 24.08 -1.87 5.72
C ASP A 609 25.10 -0.92 6.32
N VAL A 610 25.95 -1.44 7.21
CA VAL A 610 27.01 -0.68 7.87
C VAL A 610 28.24 -1.56 8.12
N PRO A 611 29.46 -1.01 8.02
CA PRO A 611 29.80 0.39 7.74
C PRO A 611 29.95 0.74 6.26
N GLY A 612 29.95 -0.25 5.37
CA GLY A 612 29.94 -0.06 3.92
C GLY A 612 28.62 0.55 3.45
N HIS A 613 28.46 0.75 2.13
CA HIS A 613 27.17 1.08 1.54
C HIS A 613 26.41 2.27 2.18
N ALA A 614 27.12 3.29 2.66
CA ALA A 614 26.55 4.31 3.53
C ALA A 614 26.83 5.76 3.08
N ARG A 615 27.23 5.96 1.82
CA ARG A 615 27.49 7.30 1.28
C ARG A 615 26.29 8.25 1.45
N SER A 616 25.06 7.81 1.21
CA SER A 616 23.86 8.67 1.29
C SER A 616 23.63 9.31 2.65
N TRP A 617 24.13 8.69 3.73
CA TRP A 617 23.91 9.12 5.10
C TRP A 617 24.55 10.48 5.41
N GLY A 618 25.68 10.77 4.76
CA GLY A 618 26.43 11.99 5.00
C GLY A 618 25.90 13.22 4.29
N TYR A 619 24.90 13.11 3.39
CA TYR A 619 24.23 14.28 2.84
C TYR A 619 23.50 15.07 3.95
N GLY A 620 22.83 14.37 4.87
CA GLY A 620 22.21 14.97 6.05
C GLY A 620 23.18 15.29 7.18
N TYR A 621 24.14 14.38 7.41
CA TYR A 621 25.12 14.47 8.48
C TYR A 621 26.55 14.25 7.96
N PRO A 622 27.19 15.29 7.36
CA PRO A 622 28.51 15.15 6.74
C PRO A 622 29.61 14.61 7.67
N SER A 623 29.45 14.74 9.00
CA SER A 623 30.37 14.17 9.99
C SER A 623 30.37 12.64 10.05
N LEU A 624 29.41 11.96 9.41
CA LEU A 624 29.38 10.50 9.27
C LEU A 624 30.37 10.00 8.21
N TRP A 625 30.74 10.86 7.26
CA TRP A 625 31.79 10.56 6.31
C TRP A 625 33.16 10.71 6.96
N PRO A 626 34.11 9.80 6.66
CA PRO A 626 35.51 10.03 6.98
C PRO A 626 36.04 11.38 6.47
N SER A 627 35.61 11.83 5.29
CA SER A 627 35.90 13.18 4.79
C SER A 627 35.02 13.50 3.58
N SER A 628 35.06 14.74 3.08
CA SER A 628 34.38 15.12 1.83
C SER A 628 34.83 14.28 0.62
N ASP A 629 36.12 13.91 0.59
CA ASP A 629 36.73 13.15 -0.50
C ASP A 629 36.63 11.63 -0.29
N CYS A 630 36.16 11.22 0.88
CA CYS A 630 36.09 9.83 1.28
C CYS A 630 34.81 9.60 2.08
N GLN A 631 33.75 9.30 1.35
CA GLN A 631 32.36 9.35 1.82
C GLN A 631 31.82 7.99 2.29
N GLN A 632 32.64 6.94 2.26
CA GLN A 632 32.34 5.63 2.83
C GLN A 632 33.64 4.82 2.97
N PRO A 633 33.70 3.82 3.85
CA PRO A 633 32.70 3.44 4.87
C PRO A 633 32.50 4.51 5.96
N LEU A 634 31.43 4.39 6.77
CA LEU A 634 31.14 5.30 7.88
C LEU A 634 32.36 5.53 8.78
N ASP A 635 32.50 6.74 9.34
CA ASP A 635 33.63 7.07 10.20
C ASP A 635 33.61 6.26 11.51
N VAL A 636 34.53 5.29 11.60
CA VAL A 636 34.71 4.40 12.75
C VAL A 636 35.23 5.11 14.01
N SER A 637 35.91 6.24 13.85
CA SER A 637 36.49 7.00 14.96
C SER A 637 35.48 7.93 15.63
N ASN A 638 34.36 8.23 14.94
CA ASN A 638 33.37 9.18 15.39
C ASN A 638 32.29 8.50 16.24
N GLU A 639 32.16 8.91 17.50
CA GLU A 639 31.13 8.39 18.41
C GLU A 639 29.71 8.70 17.92
N PHE A 640 29.53 9.81 17.22
CA PHE A 640 28.24 10.18 16.63
C PHE A 640 27.73 9.12 15.65
N THR A 641 28.62 8.43 14.91
CA THR A 641 28.25 7.33 14.02
C THR A 641 27.46 6.24 14.75
N PHE A 642 27.95 5.82 15.92
CA PHE A 642 27.31 4.78 16.72
C PHE A 642 26.03 5.29 17.42
N GLN A 643 25.96 6.57 17.74
CA GLN A 643 24.74 7.21 18.24
C GLN A 643 23.65 7.24 17.18
N VAL A 644 24.01 7.50 15.91
CA VAL A 644 23.11 7.46 14.76
C VAL A 644 22.55 6.06 14.56
N ILE A 645 23.43 5.04 14.49
CA ILE A 645 23.01 3.63 14.39
C ILE A 645 22.06 3.25 15.53
N SER A 646 22.38 3.65 16.77
CA SER A 646 21.52 3.36 17.92
C SER A 646 20.14 4.03 17.82
N GLY A 647 20.05 5.28 17.35
CA GLY A 647 18.75 5.94 17.17
C GLY A 647 17.93 5.37 16.02
N ILE A 648 18.58 4.99 14.90
CA ILE A 648 17.91 4.26 13.81
C ILE A 648 17.29 2.96 14.35
N LEU A 649 18.07 2.16 15.10
CA LEU A 649 17.58 0.89 15.66
C LEU A 649 16.48 1.10 16.72
N SER A 650 16.53 2.20 17.47
CA SER A 650 15.45 2.60 18.38
C SER A 650 14.15 2.94 17.63
N ASP A 651 14.23 3.66 16.51
CA ASP A 651 13.08 3.96 15.67
C ASP A 651 12.56 2.72 14.94
N PHE A 652 13.46 1.87 14.44
CA PHE A 652 13.11 0.58 13.84
C PHE A 652 12.30 -0.27 14.82
N ARG A 653 12.65 -0.30 16.10
CA ARG A 653 11.92 -1.09 17.11
C ARG A 653 10.46 -0.69 17.25
N LYS A 654 10.11 0.55 16.92
CA LYS A 654 8.73 1.05 16.93
C LYS A 654 7.90 0.44 15.80
N VAL A 655 8.50 0.14 14.65
CA VAL A 655 7.82 -0.34 13.43
C VAL A 655 8.15 -1.81 13.11
N PHE A 656 9.42 -2.16 12.90
CA PHE A 656 9.88 -3.49 12.53
C PHE A 656 9.92 -4.43 13.74
N LYS A 657 8.89 -5.27 13.87
CA LYS A 657 8.70 -6.18 15.01
C LYS A 657 9.39 -7.53 14.87
N PHE A 658 9.95 -7.83 13.69
CA PHE A 658 10.70 -9.06 13.51
C PHE A 658 11.91 -9.07 14.44
N LYS A 659 12.26 -10.26 14.96
CA LYS A 659 13.34 -10.38 15.94
C LYS A 659 14.73 -10.16 15.32
N PHE A 660 14.84 -10.28 14.01
CA PHE A 660 16.09 -10.10 13.28
C PHE A 660 16.18 -8.69 12.70
N VAL A 661 17.39 -8.14 12.65
CA VAL A 661 17.78 -6.97 11.85
C VAL A 661 19.02 -7.34 11.04
N HIS A 662 19.07 -6.91 9.78
CA HIS A 662 20.24 -7.14 8.93
C HIS A 662 21.15 -5.91 9.02
N LEU A 663 22.36 -6.08 9.53
CA LEU A 663 23.34 -4.99 9.67
C LEU A 663 24.37 -4.96 8.54
N GLY A 664 24.20 -5.83 7.53
CA GLY A 664 25.05 -5.86 6.36
C GLY A 664 26.48 -6.25 6.70
N GLY A 665 27.44 -5.39 6.33
CA GLY A 665 28.87 -5.58 6.57
C GLY A 665 29.58 -6.27 5.40
N ASP A 666 29.07 -6.09 4.20
CA ASP A 666 29.66 -6.53 2.94
C ASP A 666 30.58 -5.47 2.33
N GLU A 667 31.47 -5.93 1.43
CA GLU A 667 32.27 -5.10 0.51
C GLU A 667 32.97 -3.86 1.11
N VAL A 668 33.37 -3.93 2.39
CA VAL A 668 33.91 -2.78 3.11
C VAL A 668 35.32 -2.43 2.63
N ASN A 669 35.44 -1.34 1.86
CA ASN A 669 36.74 -0.79 1.48
C ASN A 669 37.34 0.10 2.59
N THR A 670 38.17 -0.49 3.44
CA THR A 670 38.78 0.19 4.61
C THR A 670 39.91 1.19 4.25
N SER A 671 40.30 1.30 2.98
CA SER A 671 41.38 2.20 2.55
C SER A 671 41.13 3.66 2.91
N CYS A 672 39.85 4.06 2.95
CA CYS A 672 39.38 5.38 3.36
C CYS A 672 39.87 5.77 4.75
N TRP A 673 39.69 4.89 5.74
CA TRP A 673 40.11 5.12 7.12
C TRP A 673 41.63 5.27 7.27
N ARG A 674 42.40 4.59 6.41
CA ARG A 674 43.86 4.66 6.41
C ARG A 674 44.39 6.01 5.89
N ILE A 675 43.73 6.59 4.90
CA ILE A 675 44.17 7.84 4.26
C ILE A 675 43.66 9.10 5.00
N THR A 676 42.49 9.01 5.64
CA THR A 676 41.89 10.12 6.39
C THR A 676 42.70 10.48 7.65
N PRO A 677 43.17 11.74 7.81
CA PRO A 677 44.12 12.10 8.86
C PRO A 677 43.68 11.81 10.30
N HIS A 678 42.45 12.18 10.69
CA HIS A 678 41.99 11.98 12.06
C HIS A 678 41.70 10.51 12.37
N ILE A 679 41.15 9.76 11.41
CA ILE A 679 40.92 8.31 11.58
C ILE A 679 42.25 7.59 11.70
N ARG A 680 43.23 7.89 10.84
CA ARG A 680 44.59 7.35 10.94
C ARG A 680 45.24 7.66 12.29
N GLN A 681 45.01 8.85 12.85
CA GLN A 681 45.49 9.20 14.19
C GLN A 681 44.77 8.38 15.27
N TRP A 682 43.45 8.21 15.15
CA TRP A 682 42.65 7.38 16.05
C TRP A 682 43.09 5.91 16.01
N LEU A 683 43.34 5.34 14.84
CA LEU A 683 43.88 3.98 14.66
C LEU A 683 45.20 3.79 15.42
N LYS A 684 46.12 4.76 15.31
CA LYS A 684 47.38 4.76 16.08
C LYS A 684 47.15 4.83 17.59
N GLN A 685 46.17 5.62 18.05
CA GLN A 685 45.83 5.74 19.47
C GLN A 685 45.21 4.45 20.02
N GLN A 686 44.31 3.82 19.27
CA GLN A 686 43.67 2.55 19.63
C GLN A 686 44.58 1.34 19.43
N LYS A 687 45.73 1.53 18.78
CA LYS A 687 46.68 0.46 18.42
C LYS A 687 46.04 -0.62 17.55
N MET A 688 45.25 -0.18 16.56
CA MET A 688 44.54 -1.04 15.62
C MET A 688 44.91 -0.68 14.18
N ASN A 689 44.93 -1.66 13.28
CA ASN A 689 44.92 -1.44 11.84
C ASN A 689 43.49 -1.29 11.29
N GLU A 690 43.35 -1.04 10.00
CA GLU A 690 42.07 -0.79 9.34
C GLU A 690 41.13 -2.02 9.29
N SER A 691 41.67 -3.24 9.19
CA SER A 691 40.88 -4.48 9.29
C SER A 691 40.40 -4.73 10.72
N GLU A 692 41.24 -4.46 11.72
CA GLU A 692 40.85 -4.51 13.14
C GLU A 692 39.79 -3.44 13.47
N ALA A 693 39.85 -2.28 12.82
CA ALA A 693 38.83 -1.24 12.93
C ALA A 693 37.50 -1.66 12.30
N TYR A 694 37.53 -2.38 11.18
CA TYR A 694 36.32 -2.96 10.57
C TYR A 694 35.67 -3.98 11.52
N GLN A 695 36.47 -4.91 12.07
CA GLN A 695 36.01 -5.83 13.10
C GLN A 695 35.43 -5.07 14.32
N TYR A 696 36.12 -4.03 14.79
CA TYR A 696 35.65 -3.20 15.91
C TYR A 696 34.29 -2.58 15.60
N PHE A 697 34.11 -2.01 14.40
CA PHE A 697 32.86 -1.38 13.98
C PHE A 697 31.72 -2.39 14.00
N VAL A 698 31.87 -3.52 13.32
CA VAL A 698 30.81 -4.54 13.19
C VAL A 698 30.42 -5.09 14.56
N LEU A 699 31.38 -5.48 15.40
CA LEU A 699 31.09 -6.00 16.73
C LEU A 699 30.45 -4.95 17.64
N ARG A 700 30.77 -3.67 17.44
CA ARG A 700 30.15 -2.57 18.18
C ARG A 700 28.71 -2.32 17.72
N ALA A 701 28.45 -2.31 16.41
CA ALA A 701 27.11 -2.21 15.85
C ALA A 701 26.22 -3.40 16.27
N GLN A 702 26.76 -4.62 16.29
CA GLN A 702 26.08 -5.81 16.81
C GLN A 702 25.63 -5.63 18.25
N LYS A 703 26.53 -5.20 19.14
CA LYS A 703 26.19 -4.96 20.56
C LYS A 703 25.10 -3.90 20.72
N ILE A 704 25.09 -2.88 19.87
CA ILE A 704 24.04 -1.85 19.87
C ILE A 704 22.70 -2.48 19.48
N ALA A 705 22.65 -3.26 18.40
CA ALA A 705 21.43 -3.97 17.99
C ALA A 705 20.93 -4.97 19.03
N GLU A 706 21.84 -5.73 19.66
CA GLU A 706 21.52 -6.63 20.77
C GLU A 706 20.92 -5.87 21.96
N SER A 707 21.43 -4.66 22.27
CA SER A 707 20.88 -3.81 23.34
C SER A 707 19.46 -3.31 23.08
N HIS A 708 19.06 -3.20 21.80
CA HIS A 708 17.69 -2.91 21.37
C HIS A 708 16.80 -4.16 21.25
N GLY A 709 17.36 -5.34 21.55
CA GLY A 709 16.64 -6.62 21.57
C GLY A 709 16.52 -7.32 20.22
N TYR A 710 17.40 -7.01 19.27
CA TYR A 710 17.50 -7.71 17.98
C TYR A 710 18.51 -8.87 18.03
N GLU A 711 18.21 -9.95 17.31
CA GLU A 711 19.20 -10.92 16.83
C GLU A 711 19.79 -10.39 15.51
N VAL A 712 21.11 -10.41 15.33
CA VAL A 712 21.75 -9.80 14.15
C VAL A 712 21.93 -10.80 13.02
N VAL A 713 21.66 -10.33 11.80
CA VAL A 713 22.07 -10.97 10.54
C VAL A 713 23.17 -10.11 9.91
N ASN A 714 24.25 -10.72 9.45
CA ASN A 714 25.33 -10.06 8.72
C ASN A 714 25.70 -10.85 7.47
N TRP A 715 26.20 -10.14 6.45
CA TRP A 715 26.82 -10.76 5.29
C TRP A 715 28.10 -11.52 5.67
N GLU A 716 28.49 -12.47 4.83
CA GLU A 716 29.50 -13.48 5.15
C GLU A 716 30.92 -12.96 5.25
N GLU A 717 31.24 -11.78 4.75
CA GLU A 717 32.54 -11.12 4.92
C GLU A 717 32.90 -10.96 6.40
N THR A 718 31.92 -10.62 7.25
CA THR A 718 32.09 -10.58 8.71
C THR A 718 32.56 -11.91 9.29
N PHE A 719 32.07 -13.03 8.74
CA PHE A 719 32.48 -14.37 9.14
C PHE A 719 33.82 -14.77 8.54
N ASN A 720 34.04 -14.48 7.26
CA ASN A 720 35.27 -14.81 6.55
C ASN A 720 36.49 -14.12 7.16
N GLU A 721 36.34 -12.88 7.64
CA GLU A 721 37.44 -12.14 8.27
C GLU A 721 37.60 -12.43 9.76
N PHE A 722 36.51 -12.48 10.53
CA PHE A 722 36.56 -12.58 11.99
C PHE A 722 35.44 -13.41 12.62
N GLY A 723 34.97 -14.46 11.93
CA GLY A 723 33.90 -15.36 12.40
C GLY A 723 34.09 -15.91 13.82
N TYR A 724 35.34 -16.11 14.26
CA TYR A 724 35.69 -16.58 15.61
C TYR A 724 35.37 -15.56 16.73
N LYS A 725 35.06 -14.31 16.39
CA LYS A 725 34.66 -13.24 17.31
C LYS A 725 33.16 -12.95 17.29
N LEU A 726 32.42 -13.50 16.33
CA LEU A 726 30.98 -13.29 16.22
C LEU A 726 30.25 -13.95 17.38
N SER A 727 29.14 -13.32 17.80
CA SER A 727 28.24 -13.88 18.81
C SER A 727 27.66 -15.20 18.29
N PRO A 728 27.53 -16.25 19.13
CA PRO A 728 26.83 -17.49 18.73
C PRO A 728 25.36 -17.28 18.30
N GLN A 729 24.80 -16.11 18.60
CA GLN A 729 23.44 -15.72 18.19
C GLN A 729 23.39 -15.10 16.80
N THR A 730 24.53 -14.64 16.26
CA THR A 730 24.62 -14.05 14.92
C THR A 730 24.24 -15.07 13.86
N VAL A 731 23.42 -14.63 12.90
CA VAL A 731 23.11 -15.37 11.69
C VAL A 731 24.02 -14.84 10.59
N VAL A 732 24.73 -15.74 9.90
CA VAL A 732 25.54 -15.38 8.74
C VAL A 732 24.72 -15.58 7.48
N HIS A 733 24.70 -14.59 6.60
CA HIS A 733 24.01 -14.62 5.33
C HIS A 733 25.05 -14.82 4.21
N SER A 734 25.02 -15.99 3.58
CA SER A 734 26.07 -16.46 2.67
C SER A 734 25.69 -16.27 1.21
N TRP A 735 26.52 -15.53 0.45
CA TRP A 735 26.19 -15.08 -0.90
C TRP A 735 27.30 -15.30 -1.95
N LEU A 736 28.60 -15.27 -1.64
CA LEU A 736 29.67 -15.41 -2.65
C LEU A 736 29.75 -16.83 -3.25
N GLY A 737 29.10 -17.81 -2.61
CA GLY A 737 29.14 -19.23 -2.96
C GLY A 737 30.32 -19.97 -2.30
N GLY A 738 30.66 -21.17 -2.78
CA GLY A 738 31.95 -21.80 -2.45
C GLY A 738 32.14 -22.32 -1.00
N GLY A 739 31.10 -22.91 -0.40
CA GLY A 739 31.24 -23.66 0.86
C GLY A 739 31.36 -22.82 2.14
N VAL A 740 31.08 -21.52 2.08
CA VAL A 740 31.04 -20.66 3.28
C VAL A 740 29.97 -21.16 4.25
N ALA A 741 28.78 -21.50 3.76
CA ALA A 741 27.69 -22.06 4.57
C ALA A 741 28.15 -23.29 5.39
N GLU A 742 28.95 -24.19 4.81
CA GLU A 742 29.54 -25.34 5.51
C GLU A 742 30.44 -24.91 6.66
N ARG A 743 31.32 -23.92 6.44
CA ARG A 743 32.22 -23.38 7.47
C ARG A 743 31.45 -22.69 8.59
N VAL A 744 30.41 -21.92 8.25
CA VAL A 744 29.54 -21.22 9.22
C VAL A 744 28.88 -22.22 10.17
N VAL A 745 28.24 -23.26 9.61
CA VAL A 745 27.56 -24.26 10.45
C VAL A 745 28.54 -25.15 11.20
N ALA A 746 29.74 -25.39 10.66
CA ALA A 746 30.83 -26.07 11.36
C ALA A 746 31.34 -25.27 12.56
N ALA A 747 31.33 -23.94 12.47
CA ALA A 747 31.61 -23.03 13.58
C ALA A 747 30.45 -22.91 14.60
N GLY A 748 29.31 -23.55 14.35
CA GLY A 748 28.15 -23.56 15.25
C GLY A 748 27.21 -22.36 15.10
N LEU A 749 27.39 -21.54 14.05
CA LEU A 749 26.55 -20.38 13.75
C LEU A 749 25.39 -20.76 12.83
N LYS A 750 24.30 -19.99 12.90
CA LYS A 750 23.17 -20.14 11.97
C LYS A 750 23.54 -19.53 10.61
N CYS A 751 23.00 -20.10 9.54
CA CYS A 751 23.26 -19.67 8.16
C CYS A 751 21.96 -19.47 7.36
N ILE A 752 21.91 -18.39 6.58
CA ILE A 752 20.99 -18.18 5.46
C ILE A 752 21.81 -18.28 4.18
N VAL A 753 21.29 -18.89 3.12
CA VAL A 753 21.98 -19.08 1.83
C VAL A 753 21.31 -18.25 0.73
N SER A 754 22.10 -17.52 -0.05
CA SER A 754 21.68 -16.68 -1.19
C SER A 754 22.68 -16.70 -2.35
N ASN A 755 23.47 -17.78 -2.49
CA ASN A 755 24.47 -18.02 -3.55
C ASN A 755 24.25 -17.20 -4.84
N GLN A 756 25.12 -16.23 -5.10
CA GLN A 756 24.99 -15.24 -6.17
C GLN A 756 24.96 -15.84 -7.58
N ASP A 757 25.60 -17.00 -7.78
CA ASP A 757 25.60 -17.71 -9.05
C ASP A 757 24.24 -18.34 -9.40
N LYS A 758 23.30 -18.35 -8.45
CA LYS A 758 21.97 -18.98 -8.62
C LYS A 758 20.79 -18.17 -8.12
N TRP A 759 20.87 -17.52 -6.96
CA TRP A 759 19.73 -16.89 -6.29
C TRP A 759 19.74 -15.36 -6.31
N TYR A 760 20.60 -14.74 -7.13
CA TYR A 760 20.53 -13.31 -7.45
C TYR A 760 19.66 -13.12 -8.69
N LEU A 761 18.56 -12.38 -8.53
CA LEU A 761 17.55 -12.12 -9.54
C LEU A 761 18.00 -11.00 -10.51
N ASP A 762 18.82 -10.06 -10.05
CA ASP A 762 19.50 -9.05 -10.87
C ASP A 762 20.45 -9.66 -11.92
N HIS A 763 20.91 -10.91 -11.72
CA HIS A 763 21.56 -11.68 -12.77
C HIS A 763 20.52 -12.21 -13.78
N LEU A 764 20.16 -11.37 -14.76
CA LEU A 764 19.08 -11.62 -15.72
C LEU A 764 19.27 -12.87 -16.59
N ASP A 765 20.52 -13.25 -16.84
CA ASP A 765 20.86 -14.44 -17.63
C ASP A 765 20.66 -15.76 -16.88
N THR A 766 20.47 -15.73 -15.56
CA THR A 766 20.30 -16.94 -14.74
C THR A 766 18.87 -17.48 -14.90
N PRO A 767 18.70 -18.68 -15.50
CA PRO A 767 17.39 -19.23 -15.80
C PRO A 767 16.74 -19.82 -14.54
N TRP A 768 15.40 -19.91 -14.51
CA TRP A 768 14.67 -20.42 -13.33
C TRP A 768 15.06 -21.85 -12.93
N GLN A 769 15.56 -22.66 -13.87
CA GLN A 769 16.05 -24.02 -13.62
C GLN A 769 17.22 -24.01 -12.64
N ASP A 770 18.12 -23.03 -12.76
CA ASP A 770 19.25 -22.86 -11.86
C ASP A 770 18.79 -22.45 -10.45
N PHE A 771 17.80 -21.55 -10.36
CA PHE A 771 17.14 -21.21 -9.09
C PHE A 771 16.51 -22.44 -8.44
N TYR A 772 15.84 -23.28 -9.22
CA TYR A 772 15.21 -24.50 -8.72
C TYR A 772 16.25 -25.52 -8.23
N MET A 773 17.39 -25.65 -8.89
CA MET A 773 18.39 -26.68 -8.64
C MET A 773 19.39 -26.33 -7.52
N ASN A 774 19.45 -25.07 -7.10
CA ASN A 774 20.32 -24.64 -6.00
C ASN A 774 19.92 -25.32 -4.68
N GLU A 775 20.80 -26.12 -4.09
CA GLU A 775 20.53 -26.89 -2.86
C GLU A 775 21.27 -26.26 -1.66
N PRO A 776 20.54 -25.63 -0.72
CA PRO A 776 21.17 -24.91 0.40
C PRO A 776 21.90 -25.81 1.42
N LEU A 777 21.74 -27.14 1.38
CA LEU A 777 22.50 -28.08 2.20
C LEU A 777 23.69 -28.73 1.47
N THR A 778 24.09 -28.21 0.32
CA THR A 778 25.25 -28.74 -0.44
C THR A 778 26.47 -28.85 0.46
N ASN A 779 27.13 -30.02 0.43
CA ASN A 779 28.30 -30.39 1.24
C ASN A 779 28.11 -30.45 2.77
N ILE A 780 26.90 -30.20 3.30
CA ILE A 780 26.62 -30.29 4.74
C ILE A 780 25.96 -31.64 5.03
N THR A 781 26.69 -32.60 5.60
CA THR A 781 26.19 -33.97 5.85
C THR A 781 25.70 -34.17 7.29
N GLU A 782 26.35 -33.54 8.27
CA GLU A 782 26.07 -33.71 9.70
C GLU A 782 24.68 -33.19 10.11
N PRO A 783 23.82 -34.02 10.73
CA PRO A 783 22.45 -33.62 11.09
C PRO A 783 22.34 -32.40 12.01
N LYS A 784 23.34 -32.18 12.88
CA LYS A 784 23.39 -31.00 13.76
C LYS A 784 23.69 -29.73 12.96
N GLN A 785 24.61 -29.80 12.01
CA GLN A 785 24.98 -28.69 11.14
C GLN A 785 23.86 -28.36 10.14
N LYS A 786 23.18 -29.37 9.59
CA LYS A 786 22.00 -29.17 8.72
C LYS A 786 20.90 -28.33 9.38
N LYS A 787 20.73 -28.43 10.71
CA LYS A 787 19.73 -27.65 11.47
C LYS A 787 20.12 -26.18 11.65
N LEU A 788 21.40 -25.84 11.47
CA LEU A 788 21.89 -24.47 11.56
C LEU A 788 21.68 -23.70 10.25
N VAL A 789 21.51 -24.39 9.12
CA VAL A 789 20.97 -23.75 7.90
C VAL A 789 19.47 -23.52 8.12
N ILE A 790 19.10 -22.28 8.41
CA ILE A 790 17.71 -21.91 8.72
C ILE A 790 16.87 -21.65 7.47
N GLY A 791 17.50 -21.58 6.30
CA GLY A 791 16.86 -21.49 5.01
C GLY A 791 17.67 -20.68 4.01
N GLY A 792 16.99 -19.94 3.15
CA GLY A 792 17.61 -19.18 2.08
C GLY A 792 16.80 -17.99 1.62
N GLU A 793 17.42 -17.21 0.76
CA GLU A 793 16.89 -15.96 0.23
C GLU A 793 17.26 -15.83 -1.24
N VAL A 794 16.31 -15.32 -2.03
CA VAL A 794 16.58 -14.81 -3.38
C VAL A 794 16.74 -13.30 -3.29
N CYS A 795 17.76 -12.76 -3.93
CA CYS A 795 18.10 -11.34 -3.83
C CYS A 795 17.71 -10.60 -5.11
N MET A 796 16.98 -9.50 -4.98
CA MET A 796 16.70 -8.59 -6.10
C MET A 796 17.37 -7.25 -5.82
N TRP A 797 18.66 -7.15 -6.17
CA TRP A 797 19.40 -5.89 -6.09
C TRP A 797 18.93 -4.88 -7.15
N GLY A 798 19.03 -3.59 -6.84
CA GLY A 798 18.30 -2.54 -7.53
C GLY A 798 19.11 -1.74 -8.55
N GLU A 799 20.35 -2.12 -8.91
CA GLU A 799 21.22 -1.32 -9.78
C GLU A 799 20.62 -1.05 -11.17
N THR A 800 19.87 -2.01 -11.70
CA THR A 800 19.29 -1.95 -13.05
C THR A 800 17.79 -2.25 -13.08
N VAL A 801 17.13 -2.26 -11.91
CA VAL A 801 15.73 -2.67 -11.77
C VAL A 801 14.99 -1.65 -10.91
N ASP A 802 13.83 -1.22 -11.38
CA ASP A 802 12.92 -0.30 -10.68
C ASP A 802 11.46 -0.74 -10.84
N ALA A 803 10.51 0.13 -10.51
CA ALA A 803 9.09 -0.18 -10.63
C ALA A 803 8.64 -0.62 -12.05
N SER A 804 9.38 -0.26 -13.11
CA SER A 804 9.03 -0.57 -14.50
C SER A 804 9.20 -2.04 -14.85
N ASP A 805 10.12 -2.76 -14.20
CA ASP A 805 10.49 -4.14 -14.54
C ASP A 805 10.62 -5.10 -13.35
N LEU A 806 10.56 -4.61 -12.09
CA LEU A 806 10.70 -5.40 -10.86
C LEU A 806 9.90 -6.71 -10.84
N GLU A 807 8.60 -6.65 -11.18
CA GLU A 807 7.72 -7.83 -11.13
C GLU A 807 8.16 -8.92 -12.12
N GLN A 808 8.55 -8.51 -13.33
CA GLN A 808 8.97 -9.41 -14.41
C GLN A 808 10.34 -10.01 -14.13
N THR A 809 11.21 -9.25 -13.45
CA THR A 809 12.53 -9.73 -13.05
C THR A 809 12.41 -10.77 -11.94
N ILE A 810 11.61 -10.52 -10.90
CA ILE A 810 11.45 -11.44 -9.76
C ILE A 810 10.70 -12.72 -10.17
N TRP A 811 9.60 -12.58 -10.90
CA TRP A 811 8.67 -13.68 -11.15
C TRP A 811 8.73 -14.19 -12.58
N PRO A 812 8.76 -15.52 -12.80
CA PRO A 812 8.53 -16.60 -11.84
C PRO A 812 9.80 -17.22 -11.22
N ARG A 813 11.00 -16.65 -11.44
CA ARG A 813 12.28 -17.23 -10.95
C ARG A 813 12.31 -17.42 -9.44
N ALA A 814 11.83 -16.44 -8.67
CA ALA A 814 11.71 -16.56 -7.22
C ALA A 814 10.75 -17.68 -6.78
N ALA A 815 9.71 -18.00 -7.57
CA ALA A 815 8.80 -19.11 -7.26
C ALA A 815 9.49 -20.48 -7.33
N ALA A 816 10.49 -20.61 -8.20
CA ALA A 816 11.30 -21.83 -8.31
C ALA A 816 12.12 -22.07 -7.03
N ALA A 817 12.78 -21.03 -6.51
CA ALA A 817 13.49 -21.08 -5.24
C ALA A 817 12.55 -21.27 -4.04
N ALA A 818 11.36 -20.66 -4.07
CA ALA A 818 10.36 -20.80 -3.02
C ALA A 818 9.94 -22.27 -2.81
N GLU A 819 9.77 -23.03 -3.89
CA GLU A 819 9.47 -24.46 -3.76
C GLU A 819 10.66 -25.26 -3.21
N ARG A 820 11.89 -24.96 -3.63
CA ARG A 820 13.11 -25.59 -3.09
C ARG A 820 13.20 -25.42 -1.57
N LEU A 821 12.77 -24.25 -1.07
CA LEU A 821 12.79 -23.93 0.35
C LEU A 821 11.56 -24.47 1.13
N TRP A 822 10.47 -24.77 0.43
CA TRP A 822 9.24 -25.30 1.02
C TRP A 822 9.19 -26.83 1.02
N THR A 823 9.43 -27.46 -0.13
CA THR A 823 9.23 -28.89 -0.33
C THR A 823 10.39 -29.69 0.26
N THR A 824 10.09 -30.81 0.93
CA THR A 824 11.13 -31.70 1.45
C THR A 824 11.99 -32.27 0.33
N GLU A 825 13.30 -32.40 0.55
CA GLU A 825 14.28 -32.90 -0.42
C GLU A 825 13.82 -34.15 -1.19
N LYS A 826 13.24 -35.15 -0.50
CA LYS A 826 12.76 -36.40 -1.12
C LYS A 826 11.62 -36.24 -2.14
N LYS A 827 10.89 -35.12 -2.07
CA LYS A 827 9.75 -34.80 -2.95
C LYS A 827 10.09 -33.80 -4.05
N LEU A 828 11.29 -33.21 -4.01
CA LEU A 828 11.74 -32.29 -5.04
C LEU A 828 12.08 -33.08 -6.31
N ALA A 829 11.63 -32.57 -7.45
CA ALA A 829 12.06 -33.09 -8.76
C ALA A 829 13.58 -33.01 -8.88
N LYS A 830 14.19 -34.07 -9.43
CA LYS A 830 15.64 -34.14 -9.69
C LYS A 830 16.01 -33.47 -11.01
N ASP A 831 15.07 -33.44 -11.94
CA ASP A 831 15.19 -32.77 -13.23
C ASP A 831 14.24 -31.56 -13.24
N PRO A 832 14.74 -30.33 -13.49
CA PRO A 832 13.88 -29.16 -13.55
C PRO A 832 12.84 -29.25 -14.66
N ARG A 833 13.02 -30.07 -15.71
CA ARG A 833 12.02 -30.22 -16.79
C ARG A 833 10.66 -30.72 -16.28
N GLU A 834 10.64 -31.55 -15.23
CA GLU A 834 9.42 -32.04 -14.56
C GLU A 834 8.64 -30.91 -13.84
N VAL A 835 9.27 -29.76 -13.63
CA VAL A 835 8.70 -28.58 -12.96
C VAL A 835 8.04 -27.62 -13.95
N THR A 836 8.43 -27.71 -15.22
CA THR A 836 8.06 -26.73 -16.26
C THR A 836 6.55 -26.51 -16.34
N GLU A 837 5.76 -27.59 -16.39
CA GLU A 837 4.30 -27.48 -16.55
C GLU A 837 3.63 -26.77 -15.37
N ARG A 838 3.98 -27.17 -14.13
CA ARG A 838 3.39 -26.58 -12.94
C ARG A 838 3.86 -25.14 -12.69
N LEU A 839 5.11 -24.82 -13.01
CA LEU A 839 5.62 -23.46 -12.90
C LEU A 839 5.02 -22.57 -13.98
N ALA A 840 4.79 -23.08 -15.19
CA ALA A 840 4.10 -22.37 -16.27
C ALA A 840 2.65 -22.07 -15.88
N HIS A 841 1.94 -23.07 -15.35
CA HIS A 841 0.60 -22.88 -14.81
C HIS A 841 0.60 -21.85 -13.67
N PHE A 842 1.54 -21.93 -12.73
CA PHE A 842 1.64 -20.98 -11.62
C PHE A 842 1.94 -19.55 -12.09
N ARG A 843 2.76 -19.37 -13.12
CA ARG A 843 2.97 -18.07 -13.78
C ARG A 843 1.66 -17.51 -14.34
N CYS A 844 0.80 -18.35 -14.93
CA CYS A 844 -0.54 -17.91 -15.37
C CYS A 844 -1.37 -17.39 -14.20
N LEU A 845 -1.39 -18.14 -13.09
CA LEU A 845 -2.11 -17.76 -11.88
C LEU A 845 -1.58 -16.46 -11.27
N GLN A 846 -0.28 -16.17 -11.40
CA GLN A 846 0.29 -14.89 -11.00
C GLN A 846 -0.27 -13.76 -11.87
N ASN A 847 -0.28 -13.92 -13.19
CA ASN A 847 -0.84 -12.93 -14.12
C ASN A 847 -2.34 -12.69 -13.86
N GLU A 848 -3.14 -13.74 -13.66
CA GLU A 848 -4.57 -13.64 -13.31
C GLU A 848 -4.80 -12.86 -12.01
N ARG A 849 -3.81 -12.86 -11.11
CA ARG A 849 -3.84 -12.12 -9.84
C ARG A 849 -3.22 -10.73 -9.95
N GLY A 850 -2.90 -10.27 -11.16
CA GLY A 850 -2.34 -8.93 -11.41
C GLY A 850 -0.84 -8.81 -11.11
N ILE A 851 -0.11 -9.92 -11.03
CA ILE A 851 1.36 -9.94 -10.93
C ILE A 851 1.93 -10.14 -12.32
N ALA A 852 2.71 -9.18 -12.81
CA ALA A 852 3.28 -9.20 -14.16
C ALA A 852 4.47 -10.16 -14.26
N ALA A 853 4.22 -11.47 -14.21
CA ALA A 853 5.29 -12.48 -14.22
C ALA A 853 5.82 -12.73 -15.65
N ALA A 854 7.14 -12.74 -15.79
CA ALA A 854 7.80 -12.99 -17.06
C ALA A 854 7.53 -14.41 -17.59
N PRO A 855 7.64 -14.64 -18.91
CA PRO A 855 7.60 -15.98 -19.45
C PRO A 855 8.80 -16.83 -19.00
N LEU A 856 8.63 -18.16 -18.92
CA LEU A 856 9.65 -19.10 -18.43
C LEU A 856 10.87 -19.33 -19.35
N GLY A 857 10.80 -18.86 -20.60
CA GLY A 857 11.86 -19.05 -21.60
C GLY A 857 11.35 -18.77 -23.02
N ARG A 858 12.17 -19.07 -24.04
CA ARG A 858 11.84 -18.79 -25.46
C ARG A 858 10.44 -19.27 -25.89
N PRO A 859 9.95 -20.47 -25.53
CA PRO A 859 8.58 -20.90 -25.88
C PRO A 859 7.47 -20.07 -25.24
N GLY A 860 7.75 -19.38 -24.12
CA GLY A 860 6.84 -18.43 -23.50
C GLY A 860 6.94 -17.01 -24.06
N GLN A 861 7.98 -16.73 -24.85
CA GLN A 861 8.17 -15.50 -25.62
C GLN A 861 7.71 -15.65 -27.08
N THR A 862 7.35 -16.87 -27.51
CA THR A 862 6.76 -17.12 -28.83
C THR A 862 5.24 -16.95 -28.79
N ALA A 863 4.66 -16.55 -29.93
CA ALA A 863 3.21 -16.51 -30.08
C ALA A 863 2.60 -17.89 -29.76
N PRO A 864 1.52 -17.96 -28.97
CA PRO A 864 0.85 -19.21 -28.67
C PRO A 864 0.31 -19.84 -29.97
N HIS A 865 0.33 -21.17 -30.07
CA HIS A 865 -0.17 -21.89 -31.24
C HIS A 865 -1.70 -21.88 -31.40
N GLY A 866 -2.43 -21.28 -30.46
CA GLY A 866 -3.89 -21.21 -30.45
C GLY A 866 -4.43 -20.23 -29.39
N PRO A 867 -5.75 -20.16 -29.19
CA PRO A 867 -6.35 -19.32 -28.17
C PRO A 867 -5.90 -19.77 -26.76
N GLY A 868 -5.28 -18.86 -26.01
CA GLY A 868 -4.72 -19.12 -24.68
C GLY A 868 -3.26 -18.68 -24.57
N SER A 869 -3.03 -17.42 -24.18
CA SER A 869 -1.69 -16.80 -24.17
C SER A 869 -0.75 -17.27 -23.06
N CYS A 870 -1.28 -17.93 -22.03
CA CYS A 870 -0.49 -18.28 -20.84
C CYS A 870 -0.19 -19.78 -20.71
N PHE A 871 -0.94 -20.68 -21.38
CA PHE A 871 -0.80 -22.13 -21.23
C PHE A 871 -0.74 -22.85 -22.60
N THR A 872 0.46 -23.16 -23.06
CA THR A 872 0.66 -24.06 -24.22
C THR A 872 0.95 -25.45 -23.70
N VAL A 873 -0.02 -26.37 -23.78
CA VAL A 873 0.22 -27.79 -23.49
C VAL A 873 1.22 -28.32 -24.52
N MET A 874 2.44 -28.67 -24.08
CA MET A 874 3.37 -29.42 -24.92
C MET A 874 2.90 -30.87 -25.01
N GLY A 875 2.16 -31.19 -26.07
CA GLY A 875 2.09 -32.53 -26.69
C GLY A 875 1.54 -33.67 -25.82
N ARG A 876 0.21 -33.83 -25.79
CA ARG A 876 -0.37 -35.18 -25.90
C ARG A 876 -0.71 -35.40 -27.36
N ASN A 877 -0.13 -36.45 -27.95
CA ASN A 877 -0.44 -36.91 -29.30
C ASN A 877 -1.96 -36.89 -29.57
N GLU A 878 -2.41 -35.97 -30.42
CA GLU A 878 -3.66 -36.14 -31.14
C GLU A 878 -3.51 -37.38 -32.02
N VAL A 879 -4.12 -38.47 -31.58
CA VAL A 879 -4.38 -39.62 -32.44
C VAL A 879 -5.28 -39.11 -33.57
N ARG A 880 -4.73 -39.07 -34.79
CA ARG A 880 -5.45 -38.81 -36.03
C ARG A 880 -6.70 -39.68 -36.12
N GLY A 881 -7.85 -39.10 -35.84
CA GLY A 881 -9.17 -39.62 -36.22
C GLY A 881 -9.67 -38.85 -37.43
N ASN A 882 -9.40 -39.36 -38.62
CA ASN A 882 -10.03 -38.91 -39.87
C ASN A 882 -11.56 -39.04 -39.72
N MET A 883 -12.31 -37.93 -39.82
CA MET A 883 -13.71 -38.02 -40.25
C MET A 883 -14.10 -36.83 -41.12
N ARG A 884 -14.40 -37.16 -42.38
CA ARG A 884 -14.94 -36.28 -43.41
C ARG A 884 -16.40 -35.92 -43.09
N THR A 885 -16.69 -34.62 -43.11
CA THR A 885 -17.89 -33.92 -43.63
C THR A 885 -19.30 -34.53 -43.57
N ARG A 886 -20.21 -33.71 -42.98
CA ARG A 886 -21.63 -33.38 -43.33
C ARG A 886 -22.77 -34.24 -42.73
N PRO A 887 -24.02 -33.70 -42.61
CA PRO A 887 -24.49 -32.78 -41.56
C PRO A 887 -25.78 -33.31 -40.85
N ALA A 888 -26.32 -32.54 -39.89
CA ALA A 888 -27.51 -32.84 -39.09
C ALA A 888 -28.78 -33.21 -39.88
N PRO A 889 -29.75 -33.89 -39.23
CA PRO A 889 -31.04 -33.23 -39.03
C PRO A 889 -31.76 -33.52 -37.70
N GLU A 890 -32.81 -32.73 -37.52
CA GLU A 890 -33.72 -32.52 -36.39
C GLU A 890 -34.69 -33.68 -36.08
N THR A 891 -35.21 -33.64 -34.83
CA THR A 891 -36.55 -34.04 -34.32
C THR A 891 -37.34 -35.19 -34.97
N ALA A 892 -37.79 -36.16 -34.14
CA ALA A 892 -39.22 -36.56 -34.03
C ALA A 892 -39.44 -37.73 -33.05
N PHE A 893 -40.63 -37.73 -32.46
CA PHE A 893 -41.20 -38.62 -31.45
C PHE A 893 -41.56 -40.04 -31.94
N SER A 894 -41.58 -40.98 -30.98
CA SER A 894 -42.45 -42.18 -30.84
C SER A 894 -42.21 -43.39 -31.76
N HIS A 895 -42.01 -44.59 -31.19
CA HIS A 895 -43.03 -45.65 -31.07
C HIS A 895 -42.51 -46.93 -30.39
N MET A 896 -43.46 -47.65 -29.80
CA MET A 896 -43.40 -48.89 -29.01
C MET A 896 -42.82 -50.14 -29.71
N ARG A 897 -42.17 -51.02 -28.93
CA ARG A 897 -42.53 -52.44 -28.61
C ARG A 897 -41.34 -53.12 -27.90
N GLY A 898 -41.53 -53.75 -26.73
CA GLY A 898 -41.77 -55.21 -26.54
C GLY A 898 -40.42 -55.97 -26.59
N GLU A 899 -39.98 -56.83 -25.67
CA GLU A 899 -40.65 -57.77 -24.78
C GLU A 899 -39.73 -58.16 -23.60
N GLU A 900 -40.33 -58.77 -22.59
CA GLU A 900 -39.76 -59.39 -21.38
C GLU A 900 -38.80 -60.57 -21.68
N TYR A 901 -37.92 -60.93 -20.72
CA TYR A 901 -37.84 -62.30 -20.17
C TYR A 901 -36.97 -62.34 -18.90
N THR A 902 -37.52 -62.97 -17.88
CA THR A 902 -36.99 -63.21 -16.54
C THR A 902 -36.46 -64.65 -16.33
N TYR A 903 -35.70 -64.81 -15.24
CA TYR A 903 -35.46 -66.00 -14.40
C TYR A 903 -34.26 -66.95 -14.65
N GLY A 904 -33.56 -67.24 -13.55
CA GLY A 904 -32.65 -68.40 -13.42
C GLY A 904 -31.79 -68.42 -12.15
N LEU A 905 -32.38 -68.84 -11.03
CA LEU A 905 -31.74 -69.13 -9.73
C LEU A 905 -30.80 -70.36 -9.79
N GLY A 906 -29.75 -70.37 -8.96
CA GLY A 906 -28.89 -71.54 -8.72
C GLY A 906 -28.00 -71.41 -7.47
N ASN A 907 -28.50 -71.93 -6.34
CA ASN A 907 -27.83 -72.40 -5.11
C ASN A 907 -26.47 -73.12 -5.34
N THR A 908 -25.50 -73.33 -4.45
CA THR A 908 -25.23 -73.16 -2.99
C THR A 908 -23.78 -73.66 -2.78
N GLY A 909 -23.00 -73.13 -1.83
CA GLY A 909 -21.78 -73.82 -1.37
C GLY A 909 -20.81 -73.01 -0.51
N TYR A 910 -20.92 -73.21 0.80
CA TYR A 910 -20.10 -72.74 1.92
C TYR A 910 -18.57 -72.68 1.71
N GLY A 911 -17.90 -71.73 2.39
CA GLY A 911 -16.48 -71.89 2.77
C GLY A 911 -15.69 -70.60 3.02
N ILE A 912 -15.68 -70.15 4.27
CA ILE A 912 -14.95 -68.99 4.83
C ILE A 912 -13.42 -69.14 4.66
N VAL A 913 -12.71 -68.02 4.40
CA VAL A 913 -11.55 -67.49 5.19
C VAL A 913 -10.97 -66.23 4.51
N THR A 914 -11.23 -65.09 5.16
CA THR A 914 -10.48 -63.83 5.31
C THR A 914 -9.34 -63.46 4.33
N LYS A 915 -9.38 -62.21 3.80
CA LYS A 915 -8.50 -61.13 4.29
C LYS A 915 -8.88 -59.73 3.76
N THR A 916 -9.19 -58.87 4.73
CA THR A 916 -8.85 -57.44 4.84
C THR A 916 -9.29 -56.51 3.72
N GLY A 917 -10.49 -55.97 3.95
CA GLY A 917 -11.06 -54.83 3.26
C GLY A 917 -10.49 -53.49 3.72
N VAL A 918 -10.71 -52.57 2.80
CA VAL A 918 -10.49 -51.14 2.80
C VAL A 918 -11.74 -50.44 3.36
N GLN A 919 -11.46 -49.37 4.12
CA GLN A 919 -12.28 -48.19 4.44
C GLN A 919 -13.63 -48.33 5.16
N LEU A 920 -13.71 -47.60 6.27
CA LEU A 920 -14.43 -46.32 6.25
C LEU A 920 -13.47 -45.19 6.61
#